data_AF-A0A943SRF4-F1
#
_entry.id   AF-A0A943SRF4-F1
#
_cell.length_a   1.000
_cell.length_b   1.000
_cell.length_c   1.000
_cell.angle_alpha   90.00
_cell.angle_beta   90.00
_cell.angle_gamma   90.00
#
_symmetry.space_group_name_H-M   'P 1'
#
loop_
_entity.id
_entity.type
_entity.pdbx_description
1 polymer ?
#
loop_
_entity_poly.entity_id
_entity_poly.type
_entity_poly.pdbx_seq_one_letter_code
_entity_poly.pdbx_strand_id
1 'polypeptide(L)'
;MKKTTLVSLLVAGLLISPAVLAQHVQADQVSSTTTEETVTPSTASPEVTETVTSTQGDTKETVQPEKVEEVSEINRPTTSPTDPTTTPTTELHEEPASSPAVVSAPTVESTLANQPSPAPATPTVGSQEERATPKVTQGDLAEITGATVTDQDREKEVTVTEAVNQLLNWASIKENQVGSTDKDRLAFAKSLGMVKEGVEGSAPVTNLTSMVDVAKQLRAAYRADKKTPLFLNGKAQPIFPFTPGDDPEHYSYDKSDIVRYIVYVETDYDTDGDGKPDLVKTFVQVPKAAVNGDYKAATIFEASPYVTGTTEERTLEGIGLKEGGNFDMAKLYEKPAKRQATKTVTTEEVAKATDPKDWYYVNPRESSEDYTHYDYENLNWYNYFLVRGYAVVTSSGLGSKGSDGINTTGSDLEVAAYKNIVEWLNGKRKAYSDKTSNQEVKADWSNGNVAMTGLSWAGTTTFGVASTGVEGLKTIVPAAGIASWYDHFNSQGSPLDTGASNDLSWLSVYTSGRILDKEDWDKVKDYYAAYITKLNELQHKDGHNYNEEYAKRDYTLNAANLKAAPLIIQGLNDDNVKPKHFELMLEAYKKAGINAKVLLHQGNHIYPSTRWSGTEVAGQAFNDLMNLWYSHYLYGIENGIENLPQVTAQDNLDPSKWRRFDKWDTNNAISARIYSKREDVTVTGDYYGTGNNWTTRNQDAAFHSSEVAASYAAPVDQDVTIKGHIPVHFSAAFVKGDKNHAHVTATLMDVSDEDFDVVKEEITYDKDGYSTRTLDKETIDETGYWNGSNLETLPLKRYKTHKVKSVVIARGWMNLANPASRYDSASSSHSIDLKENEYHDYTMYLQPNLYTVKKGHRLVLSLHTYDPDYIYFADPYEVTFKTDSISATIPIVEDSRSLLFRYQPGEKDTEYASLADRILPIATIQPKVDPEQDPSPVDQAEKPFVPSNLMTPTNPATSEILQKPSHGRDPMDFRKEQKEEAAQELAQRADKDKIEATSQPSLPKTGQVTSPWTLFGFLGLMLTSLLSLGKAHKDE
;
A
#
# COMPACT_ATOMS: atom_id res chain seq x y z
N MET A 1 0.27 2.82 57.76
CA MET A 1 -0.06 1.49 58.35
C MET A 1 -1.11 0.81 57.48
N LYS A 2 -1.05 -0.53 57.30
CA LYS A 2 -2.09 -1.44 56.74
C LYS A 2 -2.79 -1.00 55.42
N LYS A 3 -2.52 -1.59 54.24
CA LYS A 3 -2.77 -2.97 53.72
C LYS A 3 -4.15 -3.17 53.04
N THR A 4 -4.11 -3.44 51.71
CA THR A 4 -5.01 -4.30 50.88
C THR A 4 -6.51 -3.90 50.79
N THR A 5 -7.27 -4.13 49.70
CA THR A 5 -7.19 -5.17 48.63
C THR A 5 -7.83 -4.67 47.30
N LEU A 6 -7.79 -5.48 46.24
CA LEU A 6 -8.46 -5.30 44.92
C LEU A 6 -9.97 -5.06 45.01
N VAL A 7 -10.56 -4.49 43.93
CA VAL A 7 -11.64 -5.12 43.12
C VAL A 7 -11.74 -4.41 41.75
N SER A 8 -11.99 -5.16 40.68
CA SER A 8 -12.22 -4.64 39.32
C SER A 8 -13.68 -4.23 39.10
N LEU A 9 -13.95 -3.30 38.18
CA LEU A 9 -15.33 -2.97 37.77
C LEU A 9 -15.41 -2.65 36.28
N LEU A 10 -16.29 -3.35 35.57
CA LEU A 10 -16.75 -2.95 34.24
C LEU A 10 -17.77 -1.81 34.37
N VAL A 11 -17.67 -0.81 33.49
CA VAL A 11 -18.81 0.02 33.06
C VAL A 11 -18.68 0.21 31.55
N ALA A 12 -19.76 -0.02 30.82
CA ALA A 12 -19.84 0.25 29.39
C ALA A 12 -20.51 1.60 29.13
N GLY A 13 -20.05 2.33 28.11
CA GLY A 13 -20.73 3.49 27.54
C GLY A 13 -20.85 3.31 26.04
N LEU A 14 -22.06 3.43 25.49
CA LEU A 14 -22.26 3.50 24.05
C LEU A 14 -22.06 4.96 23.58
N LEU A 15 -21.65 5.16 22.32
CA LEU A 15 -22.41 5.93 21.31
C LEU A 15 -21.66 5.96 19.95
N ILE A 16 -22.41 5.66 18.87
CA ILE A 16 -22.27 6.17 17.48
C ILE A 16 -21.01 5.79 16.66
N SER A 17 -21.25 4.95 15.63
CA SER A 17 -20.50 4.81 14.36
C SER A 17 -20.96 5.87 13.33
N PRO A 18 -20.27 6.19 12.19
CA PRO A 18 -19.35 5.32 11.45
C PRO A 18 -18.04 5.94 10.90
N ALA A 19 -17.00 5.11 10.70
CA ALA A 19 -15.74 5.52 10.04
C ALA A 19 -15.03 4.35 9.32
N VAL A 20 -15.70 3.65 8.39
CA VAL A 20 -15.08 2.58 7.58
C VAL A 20 -14.42 3.17 6.33
N LEU A 21 -13.16 3.60 6.49
CA LEU A 21 -12.05 3.53 5.50
C LEU A 21 -10.76 4.18 6.04
N ALA A 22 -10.84 5.14 6.97
CA ALA A 22 -9.68 5.87 7.51
C ALA A 22 -8.89 5.13 8.61
N GLN A 23 -9.49 4.16 9.31
CA GLN A 23 -8.91 3.54 10.51
C GLN A 23 -7.88 2.42 10.25
N HIS A 24 -6.91 2.63 9.35
CA HIS A 24 -5.72 1.75 9.22
C HIS A 24 -4.37 2.45 9.44
N VAL A 25 -4.39 3.70 9.91
CA VAL A 25 -3.21 4.40 10.44
C VAL A 25 -3.26 4.61 11.97
N GLN A 26 -4.42 4.42 12.62
CA GLN A 26 -4.63 4.79 14.03
C GLN A 26 -4.84 3.62 15.00
N ALA A 27 -4.00 3.55 16.05
CA ALA A 27 -4.30 2.96 17.36
C ALA A 27 -3.34 3.50 18.43
N ASP A 28 -3.73 3.42 19.70
CA ASP A 28 -2.93 3.68 20.92
C ASP A 28 -2.31 5.09 21.10
N GLN A 29 -3.12 6.05 21.59
CA GLN A 29 -2.60 7.12 22.45
C GLN A 29 -2.84 6.78 23.93
N VAL A 30 -1.81 6.97 24.77
CA VAL A 30 -1.95 7.08 26.23
C VAL A 30 -1.30 8.40 26.65
N SER A 31 -2.10 9.32 27.20
CA SER A 31 -1.61 10.64 27.60
C SER A 31 -0.77 10.58 28.87
N SER A 32 0.38 11.28 28.86
CA SER A 32 1.22 11.53 30.03
C SER A 32 1.63 13.00 30.12
N THR A 33 0.67 13.89 30.37
CA THR A 33 0.95 15.29 30.71
C THR A 33 1.80 15.39 31.98
N THR A 34 2.93 16.09 31.87
CA THR A 34 3.73 16.51 33.04
C THR A 34 3.51 18.01 33.27
N THR A 35 3.13 18.36 34.49
CA THR A 35 2.80 19.73 34.91
C THR A 35 4.00 20.40 35.61
N GLU A 36 3.85 21.68 35.95
CA GLU A 36 4.76 22.52 36.76
C GLU A 36 5.97 23.11 35.99
N GLU A 37 6.42 24.36 36.22
CA GLU A 37 5.91 25.39 37.14
C GLU A 37 6.08 26.83 36.59
N THR A 38 5.34 27.78 37.18
CA THR A 38 5.15 29.16 36.68
C THR A 38 6.13 30.16 37.28
N VAL A 39 6.86 30.94 36.46
CA VAL A 39 7.48 32.21 36.90
C VAL A 39 7.26 33.34 35.89
N THR A 40 6.55 34.37 36.35
CA THR A 40 6.43 35.72 35.77
C THR A 40 6.64 36.73 36.92
N PRO A 41 6.80 38.06 36.71
CA PRO A 41 6.54 38.86 35.50
C PRO A 41 7.61 39.92 35.15
N SER A 42 7.38 40.74 34.11
CA SER A 42 7.03 42.18 34.29
C SER A 42 7.00 43.00 32.97
N THR A 43 5.83 43.60 32.68
CA THR A 43 5.58 44.95 32.10
C THR A 43 6.26 45.46 30.81
N ALA A 44 5.39 45.98 29.90
CA ALA A 44 5.42 47.36 29.32
C ALA A 44 5.39 47.49 27.77
N SER A 45 4.18 47.72 27.26
CA SER A 45 3.83 48.53 26.06
C SER A 45 4.33 50.01 26.23
N PRO A 46 4.34 50.91 25.21
CA PRO A 46 3.34 51.01 24.14
C PRO A 46 3.80 51.42 22.72
N GLU A 47 2.77 51.63 21.89
CA GLU A 47 2.78 52.04 20.48
C GLU A 47 3.44 53.40 20.19
N VAL A 48 3.83 53.60 18.92
CA VAL A 48 3.68 54.90 18.22
C VAL A 48 3.16 54.61 16.80
N THR A 49 2.28 55.47 16.30
CA THR A 49 1.53 55.31 15.03
C THR A 49 1.88 56.44 14.04
N GLU A 50 1.31 56.37 12.83
CA GLU A 50 1.13 57.44 11.82
C GLU A 50 2.08 57.50 10.59
N THR A 51 1.53 57.00 9.48
CA THR A 51 1.43 57.62 8.14
C THR A 51 1.88 59.07 7.94
N VAL A 52 2.38 59.39 6.73
CA VAL A 52 1.70 60.29 5.75
C VAL A 52 2.31 60.19 4.33
N THR A 53 1.55 60.63 3.33
CA THR A 53 1.66 60.41 1.87
C THR A 53 2.38 61.54 1.07
N SER A 54 2.45 61.36 -0.27
CA SER A 54 2.55 62.40 -1.33
C SER A 54 3.96 62.96 -1.69
N THR A 55 4.30 63.41 -2.92
CA THR A 55 3.57 63.44 -4.22
C THR A 55 4.52 63.49 -5.44
N GLN A 56 4.15 62.78 -6.53
CA GLN A 56 3.99 63.22 -7.94
C GLN A 56 5.00 64.17 -8.67
N GLY A 57 5.26 63.90 -9.96
CA GLY A 57 5.95 64.80 -10.90
C GLY A 57 5.80 64.39 -12.39
N ASP A 58 5.49 65.36 -13.27
CA ASP A 58 4.91 65.20 -14.61
C ASP A 58 5.63 66.10 -15.66
N THR A 59 5.60 65.96 -17.01
CA THR A 59 4.85 65.09 -17.96
C THR A 59 5.50 65.05 -19.39
N LYS A 60 4.95 64.22 -20.30
CA LYS A 60 4.71 64.45 -21.77
C LYS A 60 5.78 64.26 -22.89
N GLU A 61 5.39 63.43 -23.89
CA GLU A 61 5.26 63.68 -25.37
C GLU A 61 6.48 64.07 -26.25
N THR A 62 6.58 63.81 -27.58
CA THR A 62 5.59 63.37 -28.62
C THR A 62 6.23 62.70 -29.88
N VAL A 63 5.37 62.13 -30.77
CA VAL A 63 5.49 62.01 -32.27
C VAL A 63 6.27 60.83 -32.93
N GLN A 64 5.59 60.15 -33.86
CA GLN A 64 6.10 59.28 -34.96
C GLN A 64 5.83 59.97 -36.33
N PRO A 65 6.25 59.44 -37.50
CA PRO A 65 5.33 58.53 -38.26
C PRO A 65 5.97 57.47 -39.21
N GLU A 66 5.21 56.38 -39.47
CA GLU A 66 4.95 55.70 -40.77
C GLU A 66 6.09 55.14 -41.70
N LYS A 67 5.91 54.07 -42.51
CA LYS A 67 4.94 52.92 -42.62
C LYS A 67 5.44 51.91 -43.71
N VAL A 68 4.58 50.95 -44.14
CA VAL A 68 4.67 49.99 -45.29
C VAL A 68 5.43 48.68 -44.94
N GLU A 69 4.81 47.52 -44.69
CA GLU A 69 4.03 46.57 -45.59
C GLU A 69 4.97 45.69 -46.46
N GLU A 70 4.81 44.37 -46.68
CA GLU A 70 3.76 43.32 -46.44
C GLU A 70 4.47 41.95 -46.13
N VAL A 71 3.96 40.96 -45.35
CA VAL A 71 2.97 39.86 -45.67
C VAL A 71 3.47 38.89 -46.78
N SER A 72 3.40 37.54 -46.75
CA SER A 72 2.68 36.52 -45.93
C SER A 72 3.35 35.11 -45.86
N GLU A 73 2.93 34.32 -44.85
CA GLU A 73 2.55 32.87 -44.81
C GLU A 73 3.46 31.67 -45.25
N ILE A 74 3.62 30.74 -44.27
CA ILE A 74 3.26 29.30 -44.27
C ILE A 74 3.68 28.39 -45.46
N ASN A 75 4.50 27.35 -45.18
CA ASN A 75 4.09 25.93 -45.33
C ASN A 75 5.07 24.87 -44.76
N ARG A 76 4.50 23.75 -44.31
CA ARG A 76 5.10 22.40 -44.19
C ARG A 76 4.82 21.66 -45.53
N PRO A 77 5.58 20.65 -46.00
CA PRO A 77 5.43 19.29 -45.43
C PRO A 77 6.62 18.29 -45.55
N THR A 78 6.50 17.24 -44.73
CA THR A 78 6.79 15.79 -44.88
C THR A 78 7.66 15.19 -46.02
N THR A 79 8.32 14.07 -45.68
CA THR A 79 8.72 12.86 -46.47
C THR A 79 10.23 12.55 -46.63
N SER A 80 10.58 11.33 -46.21
CA SER A 80 11.75 10.52 -46.65
C SER A 80 11.37 9.80 -47.98
N PRO A 81 12.27 9.12 -48.75
CA PRO A 81 13.30 8.18 -48.28
C PRO A 81 14.59 8.11 -49.15
N THR A 82 15.24 6.93 -49.17
CA THR A 82 16.28 6.40 -50.09
C THR A 82 17.74 6.88 -49.96
N ASP A 83 18.59 5.90 -49.63
CA ASP A 83 20.04 5.77 -49.95
C ASP A 83 20.30 5.93 -51.47
N PRO A 84 21.52 6.32 -51.94
CA PRO A 84 22.66 5.38 -51.86
C PRO A 84 24.10 5.95 -51.78
N THR A 85 24.98 5.19 -51.09
CA THR A 85 26.35 4.79 -51.51
C THR A 85 27.36 5.86 -51.97
N THR A 86 28.47 6.02 -51.23
CA THR A 86 29.82 6.12 -51.84
C THR A 86 30.96 5.76 -50.87
N THR A 87 31.81 4.81 -51.25
CA THR A 87 33.13 4.51 -50.62
C THR A 87 34.25 5.18 -51.43
N PRO A 88 35.46 5.41 -50.87
CA PRO A 88 36.53 4.39 -50.86
C PRO A 88 37.13 4.13 -49.45
N THR A 89 37.56 2.91 -49.05
CA THR A 89 38.80 2.16 -49.40
C THR A 89 40.11 2.93 -49.12
N THR A 90 41.21 2.33 -48.64
CA THR A 90 41.59 0.92 -48.34
C THR A 90 42.10 0.79 -46.88
N GLU A 91 42.66 -0.27 -46.25
CA GLU A 91 43.07 -1.69 -46.48
C GLU A 91 43.44 -2.23 -45.05
N LEU A 92 43.42 -3.48 -44.58
CA LEU A 92 43.10 -4.87 -45.01
C LEU A 92 42.13 -5.47 -43.92
N HIS A 93 41.33 -6.52 -44.09
CA HIS A 93 41.52 -7.93 -44.50
C HIS A 93 42.40 -8.79 -43.54
N GLU A 94 41.94 -9.86 -42.87
CA GLU A 94 41.16 -11.07 -43.29
C GLU A 94 42.04 -12.17 -43.94
N GLU A 95 41.74 -13.48 -43.93
CA GLU A 95 40.59 -14.33 -43.51
C GLU A 95 41.15 -15.78 -43.24
N PRO A 96 40.46 -16.95 -43.32
CA PRO A 96 39.03 -17.30 -43.31
C PRO A 96 38.65 -18.45 -42.32
N ALA A 97 37.36 -18.80 -42.25
CA ALA A 97 36.80 -20.15 -42.52
C ALA A 97 35.49 -20.47 -41.76
N SER A 98 34.60 -21.28 -42.35
CA SER A 98 33.23 -21.52 -41.85
C SER A 98 32.79 -23.00 -41.84
N SER A 99 32.10 -23.39 -40.75
CA SER A 99 31.27 -24.61 -40.60
C SER A 99 32.01 -25.99 -40.70
N PRO A 100 31.37 -27.16 -40.40
CA PRO A 100 30.01 -27.43 -39.92
C PRO A 100 29.86 -28.39 -38.69
N ALA A 101 28.61 -28.55 -38.23
CA ALA A 101 27.94 -29.74 -37.66
C ALA A 101 28.62 -30.75 -36.68
N VAL A 102 28.04 -30.84 -35.46
CA VAL A 102 27.59 -32.03 -34.70
C VAL A 102 28.50 -33.28 -34.55
N VAL A 103 28.82 -33.70 -33.31
CA VAL A 103 28.56 -35.05 -32.72
C VAL A 103 29.06 -35.15 -31.25
N SER A 104 28.41 -36.03 -30.49
CA SER A 104 28.53 -36.34 -29.04
C SER A 104 29.93 -36.62 -28.46
N ALA A 105 30.04 -36.46 -27.12
CA ALA A 105 31.06 -37.07 -26.27
C ALA A 105 30.41 -38.03 -25.24
N PRO A 106 31.00 -39.20 -24.91
CA PRO A 106 30.32 -40.28 -24.18
C PRO A 106 30.67 -40.42 -22.69
N THR A 107 29.83 -41.16 -21.96
CA THR A 107 30.02 -41.59 -20.57
C THR A 107 31.04 -42.73 -20.44
N VAL A 108 31.79 -42.79 -19.33
CA VAL A 108 32.46 -44.00 -18.83
C VAL A 108 32.25 -44.10 -17.31
N GLU A 109 31.98 -45.31 -16.82
CA GLU A 109 31.70 -45.59 -15.40
C GLU A 109 32.97 -45.71 -14.54
N SER A 110 32.81 -45.65 -13.22
CA SER A 110 33.79 -46.14 -12.25
C SER A 110 33.12 -46.64 -10.98
N THR A 111 32.61 -47.88 -11.00
CA THR A 111 32.30 -48.64 -9.77
C THR A 111 33.34 -49.73 -9.58
N LEU A 112 34.01 -49.75 -8.41
CA LEU A 112 34.67 -50.94 -7.86
C LEU A 112 35.11 -50.66 -6.42
N ALA A 113 34.77 -51.58 -5.52
CA ALA A 113 35.25 -51.57 -4.14
C ALA A 113 35.97 -52.88 -3.84
N ASN A 114 37.20 -52.82 -3.31
CA ASN A 114 37.73 -53.84 -2.39
C ASN A 114 39.02 -53.37 -1.67
N GLN A 115 39.27 -53.99 -0.51
CA GLN A 115 40.40 -53.79 0.41
C GLN A 115 41.66 -54.62 -0.03
N PRO A 116 42.85 -54.59 0.64
CA PRO A 116 43.13 -54.07 1.99
C PRO A 116 44.50 -53.33 2.24
N SER A 117 44.69 -52.95 3.51
CA SER A 117 45.97 -52.66 4.22
C SER A 117 46.68 -51.32 3.95
N PRO A 118 47.56 -50.84 4.87
CA PRO A 118 47.87 -51.33 6.22
C PRO A 118 47.39 -50.36 7.34
N ALA A 119 47.63 -50.70 8.61
CA ALA A 119 47.30 -49.84 9.76
C ALA A 119 48.28 -48.65 9.90
N PRO A 120 47.82 -47.46 10.31
CA PRO A 120 48.71 -46.33 10.61
C PRO A 120 49.45 -46.56 11.93
N ALA A 121 50.77 -46.44 11.91
CA ALA A 121 51.59 -46.46 13.12
C ALA A 121 51.44 -45.15 13.90
N THR A 122 51.27 -45.24 15.22
CA THR A 122 51.03 -44.10 16.11
C THR A 122 52.23 -43.14 16.16
N PRO A 123 52.09 -41.86 15.74
CA PRO A 123 53.04 -40.81 16.11
C PRO A 123 52.85 -40.47 17.59
N THR A 124 53.94 -40.42 18.35
CA THR A 124 53.88 -40.05 19.78
C THR A 124 53.44 -38.59 19.95
N VAL A 125 52.67 -38.31 21.01
CA VAL A 125 52.19 -36.96 21.33
C VAL A 125 53.34 -35.96 21.44
N GLY A 126 53.38 -35.02 20.49
CA GLY A 126 54.08 -33.74 20.63
C GLY A 126 53.03 -32.65 20.78
N SER A 127 52.92 -32.05 21.97
CA SER A 127 51.94 -31.00 22.24
C SER A 127 52.34 -29.70 21.54
N GLN A 128 51.70 -29.40 20.40
CA GLN A 128 51.54 -28.02 19.97
C GLN A 128 50.32 -27.45 20.68
N GLU A 129 50.55 -26.43 21.51
CA GLU A 129 49.50 -25.71 22.19
C GLU A 129 48.63 -24.96 21.16
N GLU A 130 47.31 -25.07 21.28
CA GLU A 130 46.44 -24.09 20.64
C GLU A 130 46.77 -22.73 21.24
N ARG A 131 47.32 -21.84 20.41
CA ARG A 131 47.79 -20.53 20.85
C ARG A 131 46.60 -19.64 21.16
N ALA A 132 46.11 -19.73 22.40
CA ALA A 132 44.95 -19.02 22.88
C ALA A 132 44.99 -17.54 22.46
N THR A 133 43.85 -17.05 21.94
CA THR A 133 43.65 -15.64 21.61
C THR A 133 44.00 -14.80 22.85
N PRO A 134 44.82 -13.74 22.74
CA PRO A 134 45.14 -12.90 23.89
C PRO A 134 43.85 -12.33 24.48
N LYS A 135 43.64 -12.53 25.78
CA LYS A 135 42.49 -12.00 26.50
C LYS A 135 42.56 -10.49 26.48
N VAL A 136 41.50 -9.85 26.00
CA VAL A 136 41.34 -8.39 26.08
C VAL A 136 41.01 -8.01 27.51
N THR A 137 41.78 -7.08 28.07
CA THR A 137 41.70 -6.64 29.47
C THR A 137 41.15 -5.21 29.59
N GLN A 138 40.72 -4.84 30.79
CA GLN A 138 40.34 -3.45 31.09
C GLN A 138 41.54 -2.50 30.91
N GLY A 139 42.77 -2.98 31.14
CA GLY A 139 44.00 -2.23 30.85
C GLY A 139 44.16 -1.86 29.38
N ASP A 140 43.88 -2.78 28.45
CA ASP A 140 43.99 -2.54 27.01
C ASP A 140 43.00 -1.46 26.54
N LEU A 141 41.77 -1.49 27.04
CA LEU A 141 40.77 -0.45 26.75
C LEU A 141 41.11 0.89 27.40
N ALA A 142 41.65 0.88 28.62
CA ALA A 142 42.07 2.09 29.31
C ALA A 142 43.21 2.81 28.58
N GLU A 143 44.19 2.08 28.03
CA GLU A 143 45.28 2.67 27.23
C GLU A 143 44.76 3.33 25.94
N ILE A 144 43.75 2.74 25.29
CA ILE A 144 43.17 3.25 24.05
C ILE A 144 42.23 4.45 24.30
N THR A 145 41.41 4.38 25.35
CA THR A 145 40.38 5.38 25.63
C THR A 145 40.87 6.54 26.51
N GLY A 146 41.91 6.32 27.31
CA GLY A 146 42.33 7.21 28.39
C GLY A 146 41.49 7.08 29.66
N ALA A 147 40.68 6.02 29.80
CA ALA A 147 39.85 5.78 30.99
C ALA A 147 40.70 5.36 32.21
N THR A 148 40.24 5.75 33.41
CA THR A 148 40.90 5.37 34.66
C THR A 148 40.49 3.96 35.08
N VAL A 149 41.47 3.06 35.24
CA VAL A 149 41.30 1.66 35.68
C VAL A 149 42.13 1.42 36.94
N THR A 150 41.62 0.59 37.87
CA THR A 150 42.38 0.22 39.08
C THR A 150 43.40 -0.87 38.78
N ASP A 151 44.49 -0.94 39.57
CA ASP A 151 45.47 -2.02 39.42
C ASP A 151 44.91 -3.42 39.78
N GLN A 152 43.71 -3.51 40.37
CA GLN A 152 43.01 -4.78 40.60
C GLN A 152 42.14 -5.19 39.40
N ASP A 153 41.52 -4.22 38.73
CA ASP A 153 40.68 -4.46 37.54
C ASP A 153 41.49 -4.55 36.25
N ARG A 154 42.76 -4.10 36.24
CA ARG A 154 43.58 -3.95 35.04
C ARG A 154 43.68 -5.22 34.18
N GLU A 155 43.88 -6.37 34.82
CA GLU A 155 43.99 -7.70 34.18
C GLU A 155 42.63 -8.40 33.98
N LYS A 156 41.51 -7.75 34.35
CA LYS A 156 40.16 -8.32 34.21
C LYS A 156 39.81 -8.42 32.73
N GLU A 157 39.47 -9.63 32.29
CA GLU A 157 38.96 -9.90 30.94
C GLU A 157 37.63 -9.18 30.68
N VAL A 158 37.45 -8.68 29.46
CA VAL A 158 36.37 -7.75 29.11
C VAL A 158 35.30 -8.39 28.21
N THR A 159 34.05 -8.12 28.55
CA THR A 159 32.87 -8.49 27.76
C THR A 159 32.63 -7.54 26.58
N VAL A 160 31.93 -7.99 25.55
CA VAL A 160 31.55 -7.18 24.38
C VAL A 160 30.79 -5.91 24.81
N THR A 161 29.86 -6.00 25.77
CA THR A 161 29.14 -4.82 26.29
C THR A 161 30.07 -3.82 26.98
N GLU A 162 30.97 -4.25 27.86
CA GLU A 162 31.91 -3.35 28.54
C GLU A 162 32.81 -2.61 27.52
N ALA A 163 33.30 -3.31 26.49
CA ALA A 163 34.12 -2.72 25.44
C ALA A 163 33.34 -1.78 24.52
N VAL A 164 32.14 -2.15 24.09
CA VAL A 164 31.22 -1.30 23.33
C VAL A 164 30.91 -0.01 24.10
N ASN A 165 30.58 -0.13 25.39
CA ASN A 165 30.28 1.02 26.25
C ASN A 165 31.46 2.00 26.32
N GLN A 166 32.68 1.50 26.58
CA GLN A 166 33.86 2.37 26.66
C GLN A 166 34.20 3.00 25.31
N LEU A 167 34.17 2.23 24.21
CA LEU A 167 34.55 2.72 22.88
C LEU A 167 33.53 3.70 22.28
N LEU A 168 32.23 3.48 22.48
CA LEU A 168 31.19 4.41 22.00
C LEU A 168 31.12 5.70 22.85
N ASN A 169 31.26 5.62 24.17
CA ASN A 169 31.34 6.82 25.01
C ASN A 169 32.66 7.59 24.80
N TRP A 170 33.74 6.92 24.40
CA TRP A 170 34.95 7.57 23.91
C TRP A 170 34.76 8.18 22.51
N ALA A 171 33.88 7.62 21.66
CA ALA A 171 33.57 8.18 20.36
C ALA A 171 32.67 9.43 20.43
N SER A 172 31.70 9.48 21.35
CA SER A 172 30.69 10.55 21.44
C SER A 172 31.28 11.94 21.77
N ILE A 173 30.46 12.99 21.60
CA ILE A 173 30.72 14.37 22.07
C ILE A 173 29.58 14.93 22.94
N LYS A 174 28.40 14.30 22.93
CA LYS A 174 27.24 14.62 23.77
C LYS A 174 26.84 13.37 24.56
N GLU A 175 26.19 13.58 25.71
CA GLU A 175 25.52 12.52 26.47
C GLU A 175 24.42 11.87 25.61
N ASN A 176 24.18 10.56 25.81
CA ASN A 176 23.19 9.71 25.11
C ASN A 176 23.27 9.65 23.56
N GLN A 177 24.16 10.40 22.91
CA GLN A 177 24.35 10.46 21.45
C GLN A 177 24.59 9.10 20.77
N VAL A 178 25.06 8.12 21.54
CA VAL A 178 25.41 6.75 21.10
C VAL A 178 24.46 5.69 21.67
N GLY A 179 23.33 6.10 22.25
CA GLY A 179 22.44 5.26 23.03
C GLY A 179 22.58 5.49 24.55
N SER A 180 21.47 5.45 25.26
CA SER A 180 21.35 5.68 26.70
C SER A 180 21.61 4.41 27.51
N THR A 181 21.10 3.27 27.02
CA THR A 181 21.29 1.95 27.64
C THR A 181 22.44 1.15 27.01
N ASP A 182 22.91 0.11 27.70
CA ASP A 182 23.91 -0.84 27.18
C ASP A 182 23.42 -1.60 25.95
N LYS A 183 22.11 -1.81 25.86
CA LYS A 183 21.43 -2.46 24.74
C LYS A 183 21.35 -1.54 23.53
N ASP A 184 21.06 -0.25 23.73
CA ASP A 184 21.11 0.79 22.70
C ASP A 184 22.52 0.83 22.07
N ARG A 185 23.53 0.89 22.94
CA ARG A 185 24.95 0.91 22.55
C ARG A 185 25.36 -0.38 21.83
N LEU A 186 24.89 -1.55 22.26
CA LEU A 186 25.12 -2.82 21.56
C LEU A 186 24.41 -2.90 20.19
N ALA A 187 23.18 -2.39 20.08
CA ALA A 187 22.47 -2.27 18.81
C ALA A 187 23.19 -1.31 17.85
N PHE A 188 23.69 -0.18 18.35
CA PHE A 188 24.50 0.74 17.56
C PHE A 188 25.81 0.09 17.11
N ALA A 189 26.53 -0.60 18.01
CA ALA A 189 27.76 -1.31 17.68
C ALA A 189 27.56 -2.37 16.58
N LYS A 190 26.41 -3.05 16.55
CA LYS A 190 26.02 -3.94 15.45
C LYS A 190 25.73 -3.19 14.15
N SER A 191 24.94 -2.11 14.21
CA SER A 191 24.64 -1.29 13.02
C SER A 191 25.90 -0.64 12.41
N LEU A 192 26.91 -0.32 13.23
CA LEU A 192 28.26 0.13 12.85
C LEU A 192 29.18 -0.98 12.31
N GLY A 193 28.86 -2.25 12.53
CA GLY A 193 29.78 -3.38 12.25
C GLY A 193 30.95 -3.49 13.23
N MET A 194 30.91 -2.76 14.36
CA MET A 194 31.83 -2.92 15.48
C MET A 194 31.68 -4.33 16.11
N VAL A 195 30.45 -4.82 16.19
CA VAL A 195 30.08 -6.16 16.69
C VAL A 195 29.35 -6.92 15.58
N LYS A 196 29.61 -8.22 15.44
CA LYS A 196 28.90 -9.07 14.47
C LYS A 196 27.48 -9.36 14.95
N GLU A 197 26.57 -9.57 14.01
CA GLU A 197 25.23 -10.06 14.37
C GLU A 197 25.29 -11.44 15.05
N GLY A 198 24.28 -11.69 15.90
CA GLY A 198 24.21 -12.88 16.75
C GLY A 198 25.18 -12.93 17.93
N VAL A 199 26.14 -12.00 18.06
CA VAL A 199 27.05 -11.95 19.23
C VAL A 199 26.33 -11.36 20.44
N GLU A 200 26.34 -12.10 21.55
CA GLU A 200 25.85 -11.63 22.85
C GLU A 200 26.82 -10.62 23.48
N GLY A 201 26.28 -9.63 24.20
CA GLY A 201 27.07 -8.66 24.97
C GLY A 201 27.91 -9.27 26.10
N SER A 202 27.53 -10.47 26.55
CA SER A 202 28.21 -11.30 27.56
C SER A 202 29.52 -11.93 27.08
N ALA A 203 29.72 -12.05 25.75
CA ALA A 203 30.84 -12.76 25.16
C ALA A 203 32.18 -12.04 25.40
N PRO A 204 33.32 -12.76 25.45
CA PRO A 204 34.64 -12.13 25.51
C PRO A 204 34.99 -11.42 24.19
N VAL A 205 35.70 -10.29 24.28
CA VAL A 205 36.14 -9.55 23.09
C VAL A 205 37.22 -10.33 22.32
N THR A 206 36.92 -10.68 21.06
CA THR A 206 37.81 -11.45 20.19
C THR A 206 38.47 -10.64 19.07
N ASN A 207 38.07 -9.38 18.86
CA ASN A 207 38.59 -8.53 17.78
C ASN A 207 38.61 -7.04 18.16
N LEU A 208 39.34 -6.71 19.24
CA LEU A 208 39.41 -5.34 19.77
C LEU A 208 39.87 -4.32 18.71
N THR A 209 40.87 -4.65 17.89
CA THR A 209 41.41 -3.74 16.87
C THR A 209 40.32 -3.24 15.91
N SER A 210 39.49 -4.14 15.39
CA SER A 210 38.37 -3.76 14.52
C SER A 210 37.33 -2.91 15.24
N MET A 211 37.04 -3.20 16.52
CA MET A 211 36.10 -2.39 17.30
C MET A 211 36.62 -0.96 17.49
N VAL A 212 37.91 -0.84 17.77
CA VAL A 212 38.63 0.42 18.00
C VAL A 212 38.74 1.24 16.72
N ASP A 213 38.96 0.62 15.57
CA ASP A 213 39.05 1.33 14.28
C ASP A 213 37.68 1.80 13.77
N VAL A 214 36.60 1.09 14.09
CA VAL A 214 35.22 1.60 13.92
C VAL A 214 34.96 2.77 14.88
N ALA A 215 35.35 2.66 16.16
CA ALA A 215 35.19 3.74 17.14
C ALA A 215 35.98 5.00 16.76
N LYS A 216 37.20 4.87 16.20
CA LYS A 216 38.00 6.00 15.67
C LYS A 216 37.27 6.74 14.55
N GLN A 217 36.68 6.02 13.59
CA GLN A 217 35.93 6.63 12.49
C GLN A 217 34.70 7.40 12.98
N LEU A 218 33.95 6.82 13.92
CA LEU A 218 32.83 7.49 14.57
C LEU A 218 33.28 8.71 15.39
N ARG A 219 34.36 8.59 16.17
CA ARG A 219 34.97 9.67 16.96
C ARG A 219 35.41 10.85 16.08
N ALA A 220 35.92 10.57 14.89
CA ALA A 220 36.30 11.55 13.88
C ALA A 220 35.07 12.22 13.25
N ALA A 221 34.06 11.47 12.80
CA ALA A 221 32.83 12.04 12.23
C ALA A 221 32.10 12.97 13.22
N TYR A 222 32.00 12.59 14.49
CA TYR A 222 31.44 13.45 15.54
C TYR A 222 32.27 14.72 15.79
N ARG A 223 33.57 14.75 15.45
CA ARG A 223 34.46 15.92 15.65
C ARG A 223 34.85 16.68 14.38
N ALA A 224 34.46 16.21 13.20
CA ALA A 224 34.73 16.90 11.93
C ALA A 224 34.04 18.27 11.87
N ASP A 225 34.74 19.30 11.38
CA ASP A 225 34.22 20.66 11.24
C ASP A 225 33.06 20.74 10.22
N LYS A 226 33.15 19.93 9.15
CA LYS A 226 32.08 19.69 8.19
C LYS A 226 31.43 18.34 8.45
N LYS A 227 30.10 18.29 8.57
CA LYS A 227 29.34 17.03 8.79
C LYS A 227 28.92 16.40 7.46
N THR A 228 29.47 15.23 7.16
CA THR A 228 29.19 14.42 5.97
C THR A 228 28.69 13.05 6.41
N PRO A 229 27.77 12.37 5.68
CA PRO A 229 27.25 11.07 6.09
C PRO A 229 28.34 10.01 6.26
N LEU A 230 28.38 9.37 7.44
CA LEU A 230 29.28 8.26 7.73
C LEU A 230 28.64 6.94 7.29
N PHE A 231 29.29 6.22 6.38
CA PHE A 231 28.88 4.87 5.97
C PHE A 231 29.77 3.83 6.64
N LEU A 232 29.15 2.91 7.38
CA LEU A 232 29.81 1.77 8.03
C LEU A 232 28.88 0.56 7.96
N ASN A 233 29.44 -0.66 7.83
CA ASN A 233 28.66 -1.90 7.66
C ASN A 233 27.57 -1.80 6.55
N GLY A 234 27.93 -1.15 5.44
CA GLY A 234 27.04 -0.89 4.30
C GLY A 234 25.93 0.16 4.51
N LYS A 235 25.82 0.74 5.71
CA LYS A 235 24.71 1.59 6.17
C LYS A 235 25.18 3.00 6.53
N ALA A 236 24.34 3.99 6.24
CA ALA A 236 24.47 5.35 6.77
C ALA A 236 24.23 5.35 8.29
N GLN A 237 25.10 6.01 9.04
CA GLN A 237 25.12 5.96 10.50
C GLN A 237 24.50 7.21 11.13
N PRO A 238 23.78 7.09 12.27
CA PRO A 238 23.04 8.18 12.91
C PRO A 238 23.97 9.18 13.63
N ILE A 239 24.72 9.95 12.85
CA ILE A 239 25.69 10.94 13.36
C ILE A 239 25.13 12.36 13.45
N PHE A 240 24.00 12.65 12.80
CA PHE A 240 23.37 13.97 12.81
C PHE A 240 22.35 14.05 13.96
N PRO A 241 22.31 15.16 14.72
CA PRO A 241 21.25 15.40 15.70
C PRO A 241 19.89 15.64 15.03
N PHE A 242 18.81 15.51 15.82
CA PHE A 242 17.42 15.72 15.39
C PHE A 242 16.73 16.81 16.21
N THR A 243 15.87 17.58 15.55
CA THR A 243 14.89 18.48 16.18
C THR A 243 13.49 18.14 15.65
N PRO A 244 12.46 17.99 16.51
CA PRO A 244 11.07 17.81 16.10
C PRO A 244 10.57 18.89 15.14
N GLY A 245 9.49 18.60 14.40
CA GLY A 245 8.89 19.51 13.41
C GLY A 245 7.39 19.78 13.61
N ASP A 246 6.79 18.93 14.43
CA ASP A 246 5.42 18.85 14.95
C ASP A 246 5.19 19.77 16.17
N ASP A 247 6.19 20.58 16.53
CA ASP A 247 6.07 21.69 17.49
C ASP A 247 6.32 23.04 16.76
N PRO A 248 5.31 23.56 16.04
CA PRO A 248 5.45 24.78 15.24
C PRO A 248 5.62 26.05 16.08
N GLU A 249 5.25 26.05 17.37
CA GLU A 249 5.40 27.22 18.25
C GLU A 249 6.83 27.35 18.80
N HIS A 250 7.60 26.26 18.91
CA HIS A 250 8.99 26.27 19.38
C HIS A 250 10.05 26.09 18.28
N TYR A 251 9.67 25.63 17.09
CA TYR A 251 10.59 25.52 15.94
C TYR A 251 11.14 26.90 15.52
N SER A 252 12.43 26.97 15.21
CA SER A 252 12.99 28.05 14.38
C SER A 252 14.22 27.59 13.61
N TYR A 253 14.48 28.19 12.45
CA TYR A 253 15.62 27.85 11.60
C TYR A 253 16.96 27.89 12.37
N ASP A 254 17.19 28.93 13.17
CA ASP A 254 18.48 29.12 13.87
C ASP A 254 18.69 28.15 15.05
N LYS A 255 17.62 27.51 15.56
CA LYS A 255 17.67 26.53 16.66
C LYS A 255 17.59 25.07 16.20
N SER A 256 17.07 24.81 14.99
CA SER A 256 16.79 23.46 14.51
C SER A 256 17.98 22.82 13.78
N ASP A 257 18.30 21.59 14.15
CA ASP A 257 19.26 20.71 13.47
C ASP A 257 18.71 20.16 12.13
N ILE A 258 17.38 20.21 11.93
CA ILE A 258 16.69 19.89 10.67
C ILE A 258 16.06 21.17 10.12
N VAL A 259 16.49 21.60 8.94
CA VAL A 259 15.88 22.72 8.22
C VAL A 259 14.58 22.25 7.58
N ARG A 260 13.48 22.90 7.92
CA ARG A 260 12.13 22.69 7.39
C ARG A 260 11.65 23.94 6.67
N TYR A 261 11.10 23.77 5.47
CA TYR A 261 10.57 24.85 4.63
C TYR A 261 9.63 24.34 3.53
N ILE A 262 8.91 25.26 2.91
CA ILE A 262 8.03 25.02 1.76
C ILE A 262 8.67 25.57 0.48
N VAL A 263 8.48 24.89 -0.64
CA VAL A 263 8.68 25.44 -2.00
C VAL A 263 7.49 25.12 -2.89
N TYR A 264 7.38 25.87 -3.98
CA TYR A 264 6.30 25.77 -4.95
C TYR A 264 6.86 25.35 -6.31
N VAL A 265 6.81 24.04 -6.62
CA VAL A 265 7.38 23.46 -7.84
C VAL A 265 6.45 23.70 -9.02
N GLU A 266 6.98 24.26 -10.11
CA GLU A 266 6.21 24.60 -11.31
C GLU A 266 5.97 23.35 -12.17
N THR A 267 4.72 23.07 -12.56
CA THR A 267 4.37 21.96 -13.47
C THR A 267 4.44 22.36 -14.94
N ASP A 268 4.12 21.42 -15.84
CA ASP A 268 3.97 21.63 -17.29
C ASP A 268 2.55 22.01 -17.75
N TYR A 269 1.57 22.02 -16.84
CA TYR A 269 0.14 22.00 -17.13
C TYR A 269 -0.63 23.07 -16.37
N ASP A 270 -1.84 23.34 -16.82
CA ASP A 270 -2.82 24.27 -16.23
C ASP A 270 -4.09 23.47 -15.93
N THR A 271 -4.13 22.82 -14.76
CA THR A 271 -5.21 21.87 -14.43
C THR A 271 -6.41 22.51 -13.75
N ASP A 272 -6.34 23.80 -13.34
CA ASP A 272 -7.48 24.58 -12.87
C ASP A 272 -8.01 25.63 -13.87
N GLY A 273 -7.28 25.90 -14.95
CA GLY A 273 -7.69 26.78 -16.04
C GLY A 273 -7.45 28.28 -15.80
N ASP A 274 -6.50 28.64 -14.92
CA ASP A 274 -6.23 30.04 -14.54
C ASP A 274 -5.29 30.81 -15.50
N GLY A 275 -4.76 30.12 -16.52
CA GLY A 275 -3.88 30.65 -17.57
C GLY A 275 -2.38 30.59 -17.23
N LYS A 276 -1.97 29.84 -16.20
CA LYS A 276 -0.58 29.73 -15.72
C LYS A 276 -0.24 28.26 -15.43
N PRO A 277 1.06 27.88 -15.42
CA PRO A 277 1.43 26.54 -14.99
C PRO A 277 1.17 26.38 -13.49
N ASP A 278 0.55 25.27 -13.11
CA ASP A 278 0.24 24.94 -11.71
C ASP A 278 1.52 25.00 -10.86
N LEU A 279 1.42 25.50 -9.63
CA LEU A 279 2.46 25.36 -8.62
C LEU A 279 2.06 24.34 -7.55
N VAL A 280 2.89 23.31 -7.39
CA VAL A 280 2.68 22.23 -6.42
C VAL A 280 3.44 22.53 -5.13
N LYS A 281 2.70 22.61 -4.01
CA LYS A 281 3.27 22.79 -2.68
C LYS A 281 4.11 21.55 -2.32
N THR A 282 5.38 21.79 -2.01
CA THR A 282 6.37 20.76 -1.72
C THR A 282 7.05 21.09 -0.39
N PHE A 283 6.91 20.20 0.59
CA PHE A 283 7.51 20.34 1.91
C PHE A 283 8.86 19.62 1.96
N VAL A 284 9.84 20.24 2.62
CA VAL A 284 11.25 19.84 2.55
C VAL A 284 11.85 19.81 3.95
N GLN A 285 12.39 18.66 4.36
CA GLN A 285 13.16 18.46 5.59
C GLN A 285 14.60 18.06 5.26
N VAL A 286 15.59 18.87 5.63
CA VAL A 286 17.00 18.68 5.27
C VAL A 286 17.90 18.85 6.50
N PRO A 287 18.83 17.92 6.80
CA PRO A 287 19.79 18.11 7.88
C PRO A 287 20.64 19.38 7.68
N LYS A 288 20.76 20.21 8.72
CA LYS A 288 21.35 21.57 8.68
C LYS A 288 22.68 21.64 7.92
N ALA A 289 23.54 20.64 8.10
CA ALA A 289 24.84 20.54 7.45
C ALA A 289 24.80 20.50 5.90
N ALA A 290 23.76 19.92 5.29
CA ALA A 290 23.61 19.93 3.84
C ALA A 290 23.23 21.33 3.31
N VAL A 291 22.36 22.06 4.03
CA VAL A 291 22.03 23.47 3.75
C VAL A 291 23.24 24.38 3.93
N ASN A 292 24.06 24.12 4.97
CA ASN A 292 25.34 24.81 5.19
C ASN A 292 26.42 24.45 4.14
N GLY A 293 26.17 23.51 3.22
CA GLY A 293 27.13 23.11 2.18
C GLY A 293 28.30 22.25 2.68
N ASP A 294 28.09 21.40 3.69
CA ASP A 294 29.07 20.37 4.09
C ASP A 294 29.08 19.18 3.15
N TYR A 295 27.93 18.82 2.59
CA TYR A 295 27.74 17.75 1.61
C TYR A 295 26.52 18.04 0.72
N LYS A 296 26.23 17.15 -0.22
CA LYS A 296 24.98 17.12 -0.98
C LYS A 296 24.17 15.90 -0.57
N ALA A 297 22.96 16.12 -0.06
CA ALA A 297 22.10 15.07 0.46
C ALA A 297 21.32 14.38 -0.66
N ALA A 298 21.19 13.06 -0.56
CA ALA A 298 20.19 12.32 -1.31
C ALA A 298 18.80 12.52 -0.72
N THR A 299 17.76 12.42 -1.56
CA THR A 299 16.37 12.64 -1.15
C THR A 299 15.58 11.33 -1.08
N ILE A 300 14.84 11.14 0.02
CA ILE A 300 13.71 10.22 0.11
C ILE A 300 12.44 11.06 -0.09
N PHE A 301 11.63 10.72 -1.08
CA PHE A 301 10.45 11.49 -1.49
C PHE A 301 9.17 10.65 -1.32
N GLU A 302 8.22 11.16 -0.55
CA GLU A 302 6.87 10.60 -0.43
C GLU A 302 5.86 11.51 -1.15
N ALA A 303 5.23 10.97 -2.19
CA ALA A 303 4.22 11.64 -3.00
C ALA A 303 2.83 11.13 -2.57
N SER A 304 2.22 11.80 -1.60
CA SER A 304 1.05 11.32 -0.86
C SER A 304 -0.06 12.38 -0.86
N PRO A 305 -1.12 12.24 -1.68
CA PRO A 305 -2.25 13.18 -1.74
C PRO A 305 -2.91 13.49 -0.38
N TYR A 306 -2.81 12.57 0.57
CA TYR A 306 -3.39 12.69 1.91
C TYR A 306 -2.62 13.64 2.85
N VAL A 307 -1.35 13.98 2.58
CA VAL A 307 -0.47 14.53 3.64
C VAL A 307 -0.84 15.97 4.06
N THR A 308 -1.60 16.69 3.25
CA THR A 308 -2.17 18.01 3.55
C THR A 308 -3.66 17.94 3.95
N GLY A 309 -4.05 16.84 4.59
CA GLY A 309 -5.41 16.59 5.06
C GLY A 309 -6.38 16.22 3.94
N THR A 310 -7.45 15.55 4.32
CA THR A 310 -8.54 15.15 3.42
C THR A 310 -9.78 16.03 3.64
N THR A 311 -10.83 15.77 2.87
CA THR A 311 -12.11 16.46 3.05
C THR A 311 -13.09 15.75 3.98
N GLU A 312 -12.83 14.47 4.28
CA GLU A 312 -13.77 13.45 4.83
C GLU A 312 -15.11 13.25 4.07
N GLU A 313 -15.34 13.99 2.98
CA GLU A 313 -16.54 13.87 2.15
C GLU A 313 -16.41 12.83 1.04
N ARG A 314 -17.56 12.26 0.63
CA ARG A 314 -17.63 11.23 -0.43
C ARG A 314 -18.24 11.72 -1.75
N THR A 315 -18.92 12.86 -1.79
CA THR A 315 -19.58 13.38 -3.01
C THR A 315 -19.39 14.89 -3.16
N LEU A 316 -19.68 15.43 -4.35
CA LEU A 316 -19.75 16.87 -4.57
C LEU A 316 -20.70 17.57 -3.59
N GLU A 317 -21.80 16.91 -3.22
CA GLU A 317 -22.83 17.46 -2.34
C GLU A 317 -22.35 17.59 -0.89
N GLY A 318 -21.51 16.66 -0.42
CA GLY A 318 -20.83 16.74 0.88
C GLY A 318 -19.90 17.96 0.99
N ILE A 319 -19.10 18.23 -0.06
CA ILE A 319 -18.29 19.46 -0.14
C ILE A 319 -19.11 20.72 -0.52
N GLY A 320 -20.44 20.65 -0.54
CA GLY A 320 -21.34 21.78 -0.77
C GLY A 320 -21.50 22.22 -2.23
N LEU A 321 -21.06 21.39 -3.17
CA LEU A 321 -21.19 21.56 -4.62
C LEU A 321 -22.32 20.67 -5.17
N LYS A 322 -22.45 20.58 -6.50
CA LYS A 322 -23.45 19.75 -7.19
C LYS A 322 -22.87 19.23 -8.50
N GLU A 323 -23.35 18.07 -8.95
CA GLU A 323 -23.10 17.61 -10.31
C GLU A 323 -23.71 18.56 -11.35
N GLY A 324 -23.04 18.71 -12.49
CA GLY A 324 -23.48 19.53 -13.61
C GLY A 324 -22.35 20.31 -14.29
N GLY A 325 -22.74 21.20 -15.21
CA GLY A 325 -21.81 21.88 -16.10
C GLY A 325 -21.47 21.06 -17.34
N ASN A 326 -20.47 21.50 -18.09
CA ASN A 326 -19.89 20.77 -19.22
C ASN A 326 -18.38 20.99 -19.19
N PHE A 327 -17.60 19.90 -19.30
CA PHE A 327 -16.16 19.93 -19.14
C PHE A 327 -15.47 19.30 -20.36
N ASP A 328 -14.40 19.94 -20.80
CA ASP A 328 -13.52 19.44 -21.85
C ASP A 328 -12.22 18.98 -21.22
N MET A 329 -12.01 17.65 -21.20
CA MET A 329 -10.82 17.03 -20.61
C MET A 329 -9.52 17.48 -21.28
N ALA A 330 -9.57 18.00 -22.52
CA ALA A 330 -8.39 18.53 -23.21
C ALA A 330 -7.78 19.76 -22.50
N LYS A 331 -8.59 20.53 -21.74
CA LYS A 331 -8.13 21.71 -21.01
C LYS A 331 -7.05 21.42 -19.98
N LEU A 332 -7.17 20.27 -19.30
CA LEU A 332 -6.20 19.81 -18.29
C LEU A 332 -4.78 19.61 -18.86
N TYR A 333 -4.66 19.53 -20.19
CA TYR A 333 -3.40 19.36 -20.92
C TYR A 333 -2.89 20.67 -21.55
N GLU A 334 -3.55 21.81 -21.29
CA GLU A 334 -3.06 23.12 -21.74
C GLU A 334 -1.70 23.46 -21.10
N LYS A 335 -0.82 24.09 -21.90
CA LYS A 335 0.59 24.36 -21.53
C LYS A 335 0.91 25.86 -21.65
N PRO A 336 0.48 26.69 -20.69
CA PRO A 336 0.76 28.12 -20.69
C PRO A 336 2.25 28.44 -20.53
N ALA A 337 2.60 29.71 -20.72
CA ALA A 337 3.98 30.18 -20.67
C ALA A 337 4.58 30.01 -19.26
N LYS A 338 5.78 29.42 -19.19
CA LYS A 338 6.54 29.24 -17.94
C LYS A 338 6.85 30.58 -17.26
N ARG A 339 6.76 30.60 -15.93
CA ARG A 339 6.94 31.82 -15.13
C ARG A 339 8.39 32.31 -15.26
N GLN A 340 8.56 33.63 -15.25
CA GLN A 340 9.88 34.25 -15.33
C GLN A 340 10.38 34.58 -13.92
N ALA A 341 11.58 34.13 -13.60
CA ALA A 341 12.15 34.34 -12.27
C ALA A 341 12.57 35.80 -12.07
N THR A 342 12.14 36.42 -10.97
CA THR A 342 12.47 37.82 -10.63
C THR A 342 13.88 37.96 -10.08
N LYS A 343 14.30 36.98 -9.25
CA LYS A 343 15.67 36.72 -8.80
C LYS A 343 15.76 35.25 -8.33
N THR A 344 16.96 34.79 -7.99
CA THR A 344 17.14 33.55 -7.20
C THR A 344 17.25 33.91 -5.71
N VAL A 345 16.76 33.04 -4.83
CA VAL A 345 16.95 33.08 -3.37
C VAL A 345 17.56 31.77 -2.87
N THR A 346 18.25 31.84 -1.73
CA THR A 346 18.88 30.69 -1.08
C THR A 346 17.89 29.87 -0.26
N THR A 347 18.22 28.60 -0.02
CA THR A 347 17.46 27.73 0.90
C THR A 347 17.35 28.32 2.31
N GLU A 348 18.39 29.04 2.80
CA GLU A 348 18.34 29.73 4.09
C GLU A 348 17.33 30.89 4.11
N GLU A 349 17.29 31.74 3.07
CA GLU A 349 16.32 32.84 2.99
C GLU A 349 14.88 32.33 3.03
N VAL A 350 14.56 31.27 2.29
CA VAL A 350 13.20 30.69 2.27
C VAL A 350 12.88 30.02 3.60
N ALA A 351 13.81 29.25 4.18
CA ALA A 351 13.59 28.57 5.46
C ALA A 351 13.54 29.52 6.67
N LYS A 352 14.08 30.74 6.57
CA LYS A 352 13.88 31.83 7.54
C LYS A 352 12.57 32.60 7.37
N ALA A 353 11.92 32.47 6.21
CA ALA A 353 10.69 33.18 5.87
C ALA A 353 9.42 32.29 5.87
N THR A 354 9.55 30.96 5.97
CA THR A 354 8.41 30.03 6.02
C THR A 354 7.77 30.02 7.41
N ASP A 355 6.44 30.06 7.49
CA ASP A 355 5.70 29.85 8.74
C ASP A 355 5.62 28.33 9.05
N PRO A 356 6.02 27.85 10.24
CA PRO A 356 5.85 26.44 10.61
C PRO A 356 4.40 25.92 10.51
N LYS A 357 3.42 26.82 10.60
CA LYS A 357 1.99 26.51 10.50
C LYS A 357 1.54 26.24 9.06
N ASP A 358 2.43 26.38 8.07
CA ASP A 358 2.22 25.87 6.71
C ASP A 358 2.38 24.35 6.57
N TRP A 359 3.13 23.69 7.47
CA TRP A 359 3.40 22.25 7.40
C TRP A 359 2.91 21.45 8.62
N TYR A 360 2.41 22.10 9.68
CA TYR A 360 1.75 21.41 10.78
C TYR A 360 0.63 22.28 11.34
N TYR A 361 -0.61 21.91 11.05
CA TYR A 361 -1.81 22.70 11.35
C TYR A 361 -3.02 21.78 11.52
N VAL A 362 -4.04 22.28 12.22
CA VAL A 362 -5.31 21.55 12.41
C VAL A 362 -6.14 21.55 11.13
N ASN A 363 -6.61 20.37 10.70
CA ASN A 363 -7.68 20.28 9.70
C ASN A 363 -9.05 20.25 10.39
N PRO A 364 -9.91 21.28 10.22
CA PRO A 364 -11.24 21.32 10.82
C PRO A 364 -12.26 20.36 10.18
N ARG A 365 -11.92 19.66 9.08
CA ARG A 365 -12.75 18.61 8.48
C ARG A 365 -12.50 17.22 9.07
N GLU A 366 -11.26 16.94 9.46
CA GLU A 366 -10.85 15.68 10.10
C GLU A 366 -10.88 15.76 11.65
N SER A 367 -11.28 16.90 12.20
CA SER A 367 -11.42 17.14 13.65
C SER A 367 -12.88 17.11 14.11
N SER A 368 -13.10 16.67 15.35
CA SER A 368 -14.38 16.70 16.07
C SER A 368 -14.25 17.47 17.39
N GLU A 369 -15.31 17.52 18.20
CA GLU A 369 -15.26 18.16 19.54
C GLU A 369 -14.31 17.41 20.52
N ASP A 370 -14.13 16.10 20.34
CA ASP A 370 -13.30 15.24 21.19
C ASP A 370 -11.92 14.89 20.59
N TYR A 371 -11.68 15.20 19.30
CA TYR A 371 -10.44 14.83 18.60
C TYR A 371 -9.96 15.93 17.64
N THR A 372 -8.69 16.33 17.76
CA THR A 372 -8.07 17.31 16.86
C THR A 372 -7.09 16.61 15.90
N HIS A 373 -7.38 16.62 14.61
CA HIS A 373 -6.46 16.12 13.59
C HIS A 373 -5.43 17.20 13.20
N TYR A 374 -4.18 16.78 13.02
CA TYR A 374 -3.08 17.64 12.55
C TYR A 374 -2.50 17.06 11.27
N ASP A 375 -2.53 17.86 10.20
CA ASP A 375 -2.01 17.47 8.89
C ASP A 375 -0.48 17.30 8.93
N TYR A 376 0.05 16.58 7.95
CA TYR A 376 1.40 16.00 7.98
C TYR A 376 1.62 15.07 9.19
N GLU A 377 0.65 14.23 9.55
CA GLU A 377 0.86 13.22 10.61
C GLU A 377 2.08 12.29 10.34
N ASN A 378 2.44 12.11 9.07
CA ASN A 378 3.61 11.33 8.63
C ASN A 378 4.94 12.10 8.68
N LEU A 379 4.95 13.37 9.12
CA LEU A 379 6.13 14.24 9.29
C LEU A 379 7.33 13.54 9.97
N ASN A 380 7.02 12.66 10.93
CA ASN A 380 7.99 11.92 11.73
C ASN A 380 8.35 10.52 11.21
N TRP A 381 7.68 9.99 10.18
CA TRP A 381 7.92 8.61 9.69
C TRP A 381 9.36 8.38 9.22
N TYR A 382 9.98 9.40 8.63
CA TYR A 382 11.31 9.31 8.01
C TYR A 382 12.45 9.84 8.91
N ASN A 383 12.19 10.10 10.19
CA ASN A 383 13.18 10.64 11.14
C ASN A 383 14.47 9.80 11.25
N TYR A 384 14.35 8.47 11.15
CA TYR A 384 15.49 7.54 11.10
C TYR A 384 16.50 7.92 9.99
N PHE A 385 16.05 8.42 8.84
CA PHE A 385 16.91 8.78 7.72
C PHE A 385 17.46 10.22 7.82
N LEU A 386 16.71 11.15 8.43
CA LEU A 386 17.18 12.52 8.71
C LEU A 386 18.45 12.50 9.57
N VAL A 387 18.48 11.72 10.66
CA VAL A 387 19.68 11.60 11.53
C VAL A 387 20.87 10.89 10.87
N ARG A 388 20.65 10.28 9.70
CA ARG A 388 21.66 9.59 8.88
C ARG A 388 22.13 10.39 7.67
N GLY A 389 21.61 11.62 7.48
CA GLY A 389 22.05 12.52 6.43
C GLY A 389 21.31 12.39 5.09
N TYR A 390 20.10 11.83 5.10
CA TYR A 390 19.18 11.96 3.96
C TYR A 390 18.32 13.22 4.13
N ALA A 391 17.92 13.83 3.02
CA ALA A 391 16.79 14.74 2.98
C ALA A 391 15.48 13.95 2.84
N VAL A 392 14.40 14.49 3.39
CA VAL A 392 13.04 13.98 3.22
C VAL A 392 12.21 15.07 2.56
N VAL A 393 11.46 14.70 1.52
CA VAL A 393 10.55 15.60 0.80
C VAL A 393 9.16 14.97 0.78
N THR A 394 8.13 15.78 0.90
CA THR A 394 6.75 15.32 0.89
C THR A 394 5.85 16.29 0.13
N SER A 395 4.88 15.78 -0.64
CA SER A 395 3.89 16.62 -1.35
C SER A 395 2.60 15.85 -1.62
N SER A 396 1.49 16.57 -1.59
CA SER A 396 0.15 16.09 -1.96
C SER A 396 -0.23 16.32 -3.44
N GLY A 397 0.65 16.94 -4.24
CA GLY A 397 0.39 17.15 -5.66
C GLY A 397 -0.57 18.29 -5.98
N LEU A 398 -1.46 18.07 -6.95
CA LEU A 398 -2.41 19.05 -7.50
C LEU A 398 -3.72 19.07 -6.69
N GLY A 399 -4.39 20.23 -6.58
CA GLY A 399 -5.68 20.33 -5.89
C GLY A 399 -5.65 20.13 -4.37
N SER A 400 -4.44 20.08 -3.78
CA SER A 400 -4.21 19.97 -2.34
C SER A 400 -4.06 21.34 -1.65
N LYS A 401 -4.05 21.39 -0.31
CA LYS A 401 -3.99 22.67 0.42
C LYS A 401 -2.75 23.50 0.06
N GLY A 402 -2.97 24.63 -0.59
CA GLY A 402 -1.91 25.56 -1.01
C GLY A 402 -1.27 25.26 -2.38
N SER A 403 -1.54 24.12 -3.00
CA SER A 403 -1.19 23.90 -4.42
C SER A 403 -2.15 24.66 -5.34
N ASP A 404 -1.77 24.83 -6.60
CA ASP A 404 -2.70 25.12 -7.71
C ASP A 404 -3.30 23.81 -8.28
N GLY A 405 -4.09 23.92 -9.35
CA GLY A 405 -4.63 22.78 -10.07
C GLY A 405 -5.74 22.03 -9.35
N ILE A 406 -6.09 20.86 -9.89
CA ILE A 406 -7.10 19.95 -9.32
C ILE A 406 -6.54 18.53 -9.17
N ASN A 407 -7.03 17.76 -8.20
CA ASN A 407 -6.68 16.35 -8.11
C ASN A 407 -7.30 15.60 -9.32
N THR A 408 -6.59 14.60 -9.85
CA THR A 408 -6.99 13.86 -11.06
C THR A 408 -6.96 12.33 -10.89
N THR A 409 -6.82 11.86 -9.65
CA THR A 409 -6.80 10.45 -9.21
C THR A 409 -5.95 9.53 -10.08
N GLY A 410 -4.63 9.57 -9.89
CA GLY A 410 -3.69 8.63 -10.51
C GLY A 410 -3.39 8.86 -12.00
N SER A 411 -3.87 9.96 -12.58
CA SER A 411 -3.65 10.29 -14.00
C SER A 411 -2.18 10.57 -14.34
N ASP A 412 -1.86 10.65 -15.63
CA ASP A 412 -0.56 11.09 -16.12
C ASP A 412 -0.24 12.56 -15.76
N LEU A 413 -1.24 13.40 -15.47
CA LEU A 413 -1.07 14.78 -14.98
C LEU A 413 -0.61 14.82 -13.52
N GLU A 414 -1.20 13.99 -12.66
CA GLU A 414 -0.74 13.82 -11.27
C GLU A 414 0.68 13.23 -11.24
N VAL A 415 0.92 12.19 -12.04
CA VAL A 415 2.25 11.61 -12.22
C VAL A 415 3.25 12.65 -12.75
N ALA A 416 2.84 13.53 -13.68
CA ALA A 416 3.68 14.63 -14.15
C ALA A 416 3.97 15.67 -13.06
N ALA A 417 3.00 16.00 -12.20
CA ALA A 417 3.21 16.90 -11.06
C ALA A 417 4.32 16.38 -10.12
N TYR A 418 4.26 15.11 -9.73
CA TYR A 418 5.29 14.50 -8.88
C TYR A 418 6.63 14.27 -9.61
N LYS A 419 6.62 13.91 -10.90
CA LYS A 419 7.82 13.88 -11.76
C LYS A 419 8.54 15.24 -11.74
N ASN A 420 7.80 16.35 -11.78
CA ASN A 420 8.38 17.69 -11.81
C ASN A 420 9.08 18.05 -10.48
N ILE A 421 8.68 17.45 -9.35
CA ILE A 421 9.42 17.55 -8.07
C ILE A 421 10.75 16.81 -8.15
N VAL A 422 10.79 15.60 -8.73
CA VAL A 422 12.05 14.88 -8.99
C VAL A 422 12.97 15.69 -9.91
N GLU A 423 12.41 16.38 -10.91
CA GLU A 423 13.17 17.30 -11.77
C GLU A 423 13.62 18.58 -11.06
N TRP A 424 12.93 19.07 -10.03
CA TRP A 424 13.45 20.17 -9.20
C TRP A 424 14.64 19.69 -8.36
N LEU A 425 14.53 18.51 -7.75
CA LEU A 425 15.58 17.89 -6.95
C LEU A 425 16.84 17.56 -7.77
N ASN A 426 16.70 17.20 -9.05
CA ASN A 426 17.82 17.00 -9.97
C ASN A 426 18.29 18.28 -10.69
N GLY A 427 17.66 19.44 -10.42
CA GLY A 427 18.07 20.76 -10.93
C GLY A 427 17.57 21.14 -12.33
N LYS A 428 16.62 20.40 -12.91
CA LYS A 428 16.04 20.63 -14.24
C LYS A 428 14.69 21.38 -14.23
N ARG A 429 13.95 21.34 -13.12
CA ARG A 429 12.70 22.10 -12.90
C ARG A 429 12.93 23.33 -12.02
N LYS A 430 12.10 24.35 -12.18
CA LYS A 430 12.05 25.52 -11.29
C LYS A 430 11.07 25.27 -10.14
N ALA A 431 11.42 25.80 -8.98
CA ALA A 431 10.48 26.06 -7.89
C ALA A 431 10.62 27.52 -7.44
N TYR A 432 9.58 28.02 -6.77
CA TYR A 432 9.53 29.38 -6.24
C TYR A 432 9.32 29.36 -4.71
N SER A 433 9.70 30.45 -4.03
CA SER A 433 9.51 30.60 -2.57
C SER A 433 8.04 30.68 -2.16
N ASP A 434 7.19 31.19 -3.05
CA ASP A 434 5.77 31.44 -2.84
C ASP A 434 5.04 31.48 -4.20
N LYS A 435 3.70 31.47 -4.19
CA LYS A 435 2.88 31.41 -5.41
C LYS A 435 2.94 32.67 -6.30
N THR A 436 3.52 33.78 -5.84
CA THR A 436 3.28 35.13 -6.40
C THR A 436 4.53 35.89 -6.85
N SER A 437 5.63 35.85 -6.07
CA SER A 437 6.81 36.72 -6.28
C SER A 437 7.73 36.25 -7.39
N ASN A 438 7.58 34.98 -7.80
CA ASN A 438 8.45 34.25 -8.74
C ASN A 438 9.95 34.35 -8.37
N GLN A 439 10.28 34.44 -7.08
CA GLN A 439 11.66 34.28 -6.59
C GLN A 439 12.04 32.80 -6.68
N GLU A 440 13.00 32.46 -7.54
CA GLU A 440 13.43 31.09 -7.83
C GLU A 440 14.24 30.49 -6.67
N VAL A 441 13.87 29.29 -6.21
CA VAL A 441 14.60 28.52 -5.20
C VAL A 441 15.04 27.18 -5.79
N LYS A 442 16.28 26.79 -5.51
CA LYS A 442 16.91 25.57 -6.03
C LYS A 442 17.06 24.55 -4.91
N ALA A 443 17.00 23.26 -5.24
CA ALA A 443 17.42 22.18 -4.34
C ALA A 443 18.96 22.15 -4.23
N ASP A 444 19.57 23.26 -3.83
CA ASP A 444 21.02 23.49 -3.87
C ASP A 444 21.80 22.57 -2.92
N TRP A 445 21.16 22.08 -1.86
CA TRP A 445 21.64 21.04 -0.95
C TRP A 445 21.56 19.62 -1.53
N SER A 446 20.84 19.36 -2.63
CA SER A 446 20.61 18.00 -3.15
C SER A 446 21.78 17.47 -3.98
N ASN A 447 21.94 16.15 -4.01
CA ASN A 447 22.83 15.45 -4.95
C ASN A 447 22.12 15.01 -6.25
N GLY A 448 20.80 15.25 -6.37
CA GLY A 448 19.99 14.85 -7.52
C GLY A 448 19.61 13.37 -7.59
N ASN A 449 20.00 12.55 -6.62
CA ASN A 449 19.56 11.16 -6.48
C ASN A 449 18.34 11.10 -5.56
N VAL A 450 17.24 10.56 -6.08
CA VAL A 450 15.94 10.46 -5.40
C VAL A 450 15.54 8.99 -5.27
N ALA A 451 15.07 8.60 -4.10
CA ALA A 451 14.21 7.43 -3.91
C ALA A 451 12.77 7.89 -3.71
N MET A 452 11.79 7.15 -4.23
CA MET A 452 10.39 7.35 -3.86
C MET A 452 9.87 6.20 -3.00
N THR A 453 9.03 6.52 -2.02
CA THR A 453 8.47 5.56 -1.04
C THR A 453 7.10 6.02 -0.59
N GLY A 454 6.25 5.10 -0.16
CA GLY A 454 4.93 5.41 0.38
C GLY A 454 4.04 4.17 0.51
N LEU A 455 3.00 4.27 1.34
CA LEU A 455 1.93 3.27 1.49
C LEU A 455 0.72 3.66 0.62
N SER A 456 -0.06 2.69 0.13
CA SER A 456 -1.33 2.95 -0.56
C SER A 456 -1.14 3.81 -1.82
N TRP A 457 -1.95 4.86 -2.03
CA TRP A 457 -1.76 5.86 -3.07
C TRP A 457 -0.33 6.46 -3.06
N ALA A 458 0.33 6.61 -1.90
CA ALA A 458 1.72 7.06 -1.85
C ALA A 458 2.73 6.00 -2.36
N GLY A 459 2.35 4.72 -2.39
CA GLY A 459 3.05 3.66 -3.11
C GLY A 459 2.74 3.68 -4.61
N THR A 460 1.47 3.88 -4.96
CA THR A 460 0.94 4.04 -6.34
C THR A 460 1.69 5.10 -7.14
N THR A 461 1.90 6.30 -6.56
CA THR A 461 2.62 7.41 -7.21
C THR A 461 4.07 7.04 -7.54
N THR A 462 4.71 6.14 -6.77
CA THR A 462 6.07 5.68 -7.08
C THR A 462 6.10 4.83 -8.36
N PHE A 463 5.10 3.98 -8.60
CA PHE A 463 4.97 3.23 -9.85
C PHE A 463 4.69 4.17 -11.02
N GLY A 464 3.74 5.10 -10.85
CA GLY A 464 3.42 6.13 -11.84
C GLY A 464 4.66 6.93 -12.27
N VAL A 465 5.38 7.54 -11.32
CA VAL A 465 6.58 8.34 -11.64
C VAL A 465 7.72 7.48 -12.18
N ALA A 466 7.93 6.25 -11.70
CA ALA A 466 8.91 5.33 -12.28
C ALA A 466 8.60 5.01 -13.76
N SER A 467 7.32 4.88 -14.11
CA SER A 467 6.86 4.62 -15.48
C SER A 467 7.07 5.80 -16.46
N THR A 468 7.48 6.97 -15.96
CA THR A 468 7.95 8.09 -16.80
C THR A 468 9.43 7.97 -17.20
N GLY A 469 10.20 7.11 -16.52
CA GLY A 469 11.65 7.00 -16.73
C GLY A 469 12.44 8.26 -16.42
N VAL A 470 11.93 9.14 -15.54
CA VAL A 470 12.54 10.43 -15.16
C VAL A 470 13.96 10.27 -14.61
N GLU A 471 14.83 11.22 -14.93
CA GLU A 471 16.20 11.24 -14.43
C GLU A 471 16.25 11.62 -12.94
N GLY A 472 17.29 11.18 -12.23
CA GLY A 472 17.45 11.43 -10.79
C GLY A 472 16.71 10.42 -9.90
N LEU A 473 15.54 9.92 -10.29
CA LEU A 473 14.91 8.78 -9.61
C LEU A 473 15.77 7.52 -9.81
N LYS A 474 16.36 7.01 -8.72
CA LYS A 474 17.25 5.83 -8.75
C LYS A 474 16.55 4.55 -8.31
N THR A 475 15.59 4.67 -7.40
CA THR A 475 14.90 3.53 -6.80
C THR A 475 13.49 3.89 -6.33
N ILE A 476 12.62 2.90 -6.24
CA ILE A 476 11.31 3.01 -5.59
C ILE A 476 11.13 1.92 -4.53
N VAL A 477 10.42 2.27 -3.45
CA VAL A 477 10.01 1.37 -2.37
C VAL A 477 8.50 1.54 -2.11
N PRO A 478 7.62 1.12 -3.04
CA PRO A 478 6.18 1.12 -2.83
C PRO A 478 5.79 0.07 -1.79
N ALA A 479 4.98 0.45 -0.81
CA ALA A 479 4.22 -0.47 0.03
C ALA A 479 2.74 -0.44 -0.39
N ALA A 480 2.17 -1.60 -0.72
CA ALA A 480 0.76 -1.74 -1.12
C ALA A 480 0.32 -0.67 -2.14
N GLY A 481 1.08 -0.52 -3.24
CA GLY A 481 0.82 0.45 -4.30
C GLY A 481 -0.02 -0.13 -5.43
N ILE A 482 -0.92 0.68 -5.99
CA ILE A 482 -1.78 0.30 -7.12
C ILE A 482 -0.97 0.34 -8.42
N ALA A 483 -1.03 -0.76 -9.19
CA ALA A 483 -0.36 -0.89 -10.50
C ALA A 483 -1.22 -0.39 -11.68
N SER A 484 -2.53 -0.64 -11.57
CA SER A 484 -3.56 -0.26 -12.52
C SER A 484 -4.79 0.08 -11.71
N TRP A 485 -5.30 1.30 -11.87
CA TRP A 485 -6.48 1.78 -11.13
C TRP A 485 -7.76 1.06 -11.54
N TYR A 486 -7.77 0.37 -12.69
CA TYR A 486 -8.85 -0.56 -13.03
C TYR A 486 -8.95 -1.69 -11.99
N ASP A 487 -7.82 -2.36 -11.70
CA ASP A 487 -7.77 -3.54 -10.83
C ASP A 487 -7.93 -3.23 -9.32
N HIS A 488 -7.96 -1.95 -8.95
CA HIS A 488 -8.26 -1.53 -7.58
C HIS A 488 -9.78 -1.47 -7.35
N PHE A 489 -10.52 -0.87 -8.31
CA PHE A 489 -11.96 -0.66 -8.21
C PHE A 489 -12.81 -1.75 -8.91
N ASN A 490 -12.21 -2.52 -9.82
CA ASN A 490 -12.86 -3.54 -10.65
C ASN A 490 -12.00 -4.81 -10.76
N SER A 491 -12.60 -5.92 -11.23
CA SER A 491 -11.92 -7.18 -11.56
C SER A 491 -12.69 -7.92 -12.64
N GLN A 492 -12.08 -8.13 -13.81
CA GLN A 492 -12.65 -8.87 -14.95
C GLN A 492 -14.13 -8.52 -15.25
N GLY A 493 -14.45 -7.23 -15.34
CA GLY A 493 -15.79 -6.70 -15.61
C GLY A 493 -16.74 -6.58 -14.39
N SER A 494 -16.31 -6.99 -13.19
CA SER A 494 -17.04 -6.77 -11.93
C SER A 494 -16.53 -5.51 -11.21
N PRO A 495 -17.40 -4.70 -10.59
CA PRO A 495 -16.97 -3.76 -9.55
C PRO A 495 -16.49 -4.50 -8.30
N LEU A 496 -15.71 -3.83 -7.45
CA LEU A 496 -15.21 -4.34 -6.16
C LEU A 496 -15.80 -3.62 -4.93
N ASP A 497 -16.43 -2.46 -5.09
CA ASP A 497 -17.48 -1.94 -4.20
C ASP A 497 -18.58 -1.31 -5.10
N THR A 498 -19.83 -1.42 -4.68
CA THR A 498 -21.02 -0.91 -5.38
C THR A 498 -21.50 0.45 -4.84
N GLY A 499 -20.85 0.98 -3.81
CA GLY A 499 -21.05 2.34 -3.32
C GLY A 499 -20.27 3.40 -4.11
N ALA A 500 -20.68 4.66 -3.98
CA ALA A 500 -19.96 5.81 -4.56
C ALA A 500 -18.53 5.99 -4.01
N SER A 501 -18.14 5.24 -2.96
CA SER A 501 -16.79 5.17 -2.40
C SER A 501 -15.81 4.28 -3.18
N ASN A 502 -16.11 3.92 -4.42
CA ASN A 502 -15.29 3.03 -5.25
C ASN A 502 -14.86 3.66 -6.60
N ASP A 503 -14.84 4.99 -6.67
CA ASP A 503 -14.68 5.73 -7.91
C ASP A 503 -13.43 6.63 -7.97
N LEU A 504 -12.93 6.87 -9.19
CA LEU A 504 -11.89 7.87 -9.45
C LEU A 504 -12.38 9.28 -9.07
N SER A 505 -13.66 9.55 -9.34
CA SER A 505 -14.36 10.79 -8.97
C SER A 505 -14.39 11.01 -7.44
N TRP A 506 -14.64 9.95 -6.68
CA TRP A 506 -14.66 9.97 -5.21
C TRP A 506 -13.30 10.30 -4.60
N LEU A 507 -12.24 9.59 -4.99
CA LEU A 507 -10.91 9.82 -4.41
C LEU A 507 -10.38 11.24 -4.66
N SER A 508 -10.74 11.84 -5.79
CA SER A 508 -10.45 13.25 -6.06
C SER A 508 -11.20 14.17 -5.08
N VAL A 509 -12.50 13.91 -4.82
CA VAL A 509 -13.27 14.65 -3.81
C VAL A 509 -12.63 14.50 -2.43
N TYR A 510 -12.33 13.28 -2.02
CA TYR A 510 -11.72 12.97 -0.72
C TYR A 510 -10.39 13.69 -0.51
N THR A 511 -9.54 13.80 -1.54
CA THR A 511 -8.21 14.41 -1.45
C THR A 511 -8.13 15.86 -1.96
N SER A 512 -9.28 16.53 -2.19
CA SER A 512 -9.35 17.94 -2.62
C SER A 512 -9.08 18.94 -1.49
N GLY A 513 -7.95 18.76 -0.77
CA GLY A 513 -7.52 19.58 0.36
C GLY A 513 -7.38 21.08 0.06
N ARG A 514 -7.41 21.51 -1.21
CA ARG A 514 -7.52 22.93 -1.59
C ARG A 514 -8.78 23.60 -1.02
N ILE A 515 -9.83 22.85 -0.69
CA ILE A 515 -11.02 23.35 0.03
C ILE A 515 -10.70 23.96 1.42
N LEU A 516 -9.55 23.62 2.01
CA LEU A 516 -9.09 24.15 3.29
C LEU A 516 -8.52 25.57 3.19
N ASP A 517 -8.31 26.09 1.97
CA ASP A 517 -8.17 27.52 1.70
C ASP A 517 -9.46 28.00 1.00
N LYS A 518 -10.33 28.68 1.76
CA LYS A 518 -11.62 29.13 1.24
C LYS A 518 -11.48 30.15 0.11
N GLU A 519 -10.51 31.06 0.20
CA GLU A 519 -10.35 32.13 -0.80
C GLU A 519 -9.79 31.57 -2.11
N ASP A 520 -8.93 30.55 -2.05
CA ASP A 520 -8.46 29.86 -3.26
C ASP A 520 -9.52 28.92 -3.83
N TRP A 521 -10.23 28.16 -2.98
CA TRP A 521 -11.29 27.23 -3.40
C TRP A 521 -12.45 27.92 -4.12
N ASP A 522 -12.89 29.09 -3.62
CA ASP A 522 -14.01 29.84 -4.23
C ASP A 522 -13.73 30.28 -5.69
N LYS A 523 -12.48 30.22 -6.17
CA LYS A 523 -12.09 30.49 -7.56
C LYS A 523 -12.28 29.29 -8.49
N VAL A 524 -12.04 28.07 -8.00
CA VAL A 524 -11.92 26.83 -8.82
C VAL A 524 -13.11 25.88 -8.68
N LYS A 525 -13.84 25.92 -7.56
CA LYS A 525 -14.88 24.92 -7.19
C LYS A 525 -15.91 24.59 -8.28
N ASP A 526 -16.34 25.57 -9.09
CA ASP A 526 -17.35 25.35 -10.14
C ASP A 526 -16.76 24.65 -11.38
N TYR A 527 -15.48 24.93 -11.68
CA TYR A 527 -14.69 24.20 -12.70
C TYR A 527 -14.40 22.77 -12.22
N TYR A 528 -14.07 22.61 -10.94
CA TYR A 528 -13.87 21.31 -10.29
C TYR A 528 -15.15 20.45 -10.29
N ALA A 529 -16.32 21.03 -9.97
CA ALA A 529 -17.60 20.32 -10.03
C ALA A 529 -17.90 19.79 -11.44
N ALA A 530 -17.63 20.60 -12.48
CA ALA A 530 -17.78 20.19 -13.87
C ALA A 530 -16.77 19.09 -14.26
N TYR A 531 -15.51 19.20 -13.81
CA TYR A 531 -14.52 18.14 -13.99
C TYR A 531 -14.97 16.82 -13.37
N ILE A 532 -15.39 16.81 -12.11
CA ILE A 532 -15.83 15.60 -11.40
C ILE A 532 -17.06 14.98 -12.04
N THR A 533 -18.03 15.80 -12.45
CA THR A 533 -19.19 15.34 -13.23
C THR A 533 -18.75 14.60 -14.50
N LYS A 534 -17.74 15.13 -15.21
CA LYS A 534 -17.24 14.54 -16.45
C LYS A 534 -16.33 13.33 -16.23
N LEU A 535 -15.52 13.31 -15.18
CA LEU A 535 -14.75 12.13 -14.78
C LEU A 535 -15.70 10.98 -14.46
N ASN A 536 -16.76 11.24 -13.69
CA ASN A 536 -17.79 10.26 -13.33
C ASN A 536 -18.47 9.66 -14.58
N GLU A 537 -18.86 10.52 -15.54
CA GLU A 537 -19.40 10.09 -16.84
C GLU A 537 -18.41 9.21 -17.64
N LEU A 538 -17.12 9.57 -17.65
CA LEU A 538 -16.11 8.89 -18.46
C LEU A 538 -15.65 7.56 -17.88
N GLN A 539 -15.50 7.44 -16.56
CA GLN A 539 -15.09 6.17 -15.95
C GLN A 539 -16.15 5.07 -16.09
N HIS A 540 -17.43 5.44 -16.02
CA HIS A 540 -18.59 4.52 -16.13
C HIS A 540 -19.16 4.39 -17.55
N LYS A 541 -18.60 5.11 -18.53
CA LYS A 541 -19.05 5.17 -19.94
C LYS A 541 -19.30 3.80 -20.57
N ASP A 542 -18.41 2.85 -20.29
CA ASP A 542 -18.41 1.49 -20.82
C ASP A 542 -18.77 0.46 -19.72
N GLY A 543 -19.46 0.90 -18.67
CA GLY A 543 -19.71 0.14 -17.44
C GLY A 543 -18.41 -0.13 -16.67
N HIS A 544 -18.32 -1.30 -16.03
CA HIS A 544 -17.13 -1.77 -15.31
C HIS A 544 -16.08 -2.44 -16.22
N ASN A 545 -16.13 -2.19 -17.53
CA ASN A 545 -15.09 -2.60 -18.48
C ASN A 545 -13.89 -1.66 -18.42
N TYR A 546 -12.71 -2.18 -18.78
CA TYR A 546 -11.50 -1.38 -18.96
C TYR A 546 -11.66 -0.43 -20.16
N ASN A 547 -11.40 0.86 -19.97
CA ASN A 547 -11.65 1.90 -20.99
C ASN A 547 -10.51 2.94 -21.06
N GLU A 548 -10.68 3.94 -21.93
CA GLU A 548 -9.68 5.00 -22.17
C GLU A 548 -9.32 5.82 -20.92
N GLU A 549 -10.22 5.93 -19.94
CA GLU A 549 -9.97 6.68 -18.70
C GLU A 549 -9.17 5.85 -17.70
N TYR A 550 -9.40 4.53 -17.65
CA TYR A 550 -8.54 3.59 -16.91
C TYR A 550 -7.16 3.40 -17.57
N ALA A 551 -7.06 3.45 -18.90
CA ALA A 551 -5.79 3.28 -19.63
C ALA A 551 -4.76 4.37 -19.32
N LYS A 552 -5.19 5.58 -18.99
CA LYS A 552 -4.33 6.69 -18.51
C LYS A 552 -3.74 6.43 -17.10
N ARG A 553 -4.23 5.39 -16.43
CA ARG A 553 -4.02 5.06 -15.02
C ARG A 553 -3.54 3.61 -14.84
N ASP A 554 -2.93 3.05 -15.89
CA ASP A 554 -2.32 1.74 -15.90
C ASP A 554 -0.81 1.88 -16.15
N TYR A 555 -0.02 1.79 -15.08
CA TYR A 555 1.42 2.02 -15.15
C TYR A 555 2.18 0.81 -15.72
N THR A 556 1.51 -0.34 -15.88
CA THR A 556 2.09 -1.56 -16.45
C THR A 556 2.35 -1.41 -17.96
N LEU A 557 1.53 -0.59 -18.64
CA LEU A 557 1.65 -0.31 -20.08
C LEU A 557 2.98 0.36 -20.45
N ASN A 558 3.54 1.14 -19.53
CA ASN A 558 4.74 1.97 -19.74
C ASN A 558 6.05 1.26 -19.35
N ALA A 559 6.06 -0.08 -19.30
CA ALA A 559 7.19 -0.91 -18.86
C ALA A 559 8.55 -0.53 -19.49
N ALA A 560 8.57 -0.17 -20.79
CA ALA A 560 9.79 0.21 -21.51
C ALA A 560 10.48 1.49 -20.99
N ASN A 561 9.80 2.31 -20.20
CA ASN A 561 10.36 3.52 -19.59
C ASN A 561 11.02 3.24 -18.22
N LEU A 562 10.76 2.09 -17.59
CA LEU A 562 11.21 1.78 -16.24
C LEU A 562 12.75 1.74 -16.17
N LYS A 563 13.32 2.46 -15.19
CA LYS A 563 14.78 2.60 -14.98
C LYS A 563 15.19 2.53 -13.51
N ALA A 564 14.31 2.94 -12.60
CA ALA A 564 14.55 2.90 -11.17
C ALA A 564 14.51 1.44 -10.66
N ALA A 565 15.40 1.08 -9.76
CA ALA A 565 15.39 -0.26 -9.15
C ALA A 565 14.27 -0.35 -8.08
N PRO A 566 13.35 -1.34 -8.14
CA PRO A 566 12.26 -1.44 -7.18
C PRO A 566 12.53 -2.45 -6.06
N LEU A 567 12.12 -2.09 -4.85
CA LEU A 567 11.87 -3.01 -3.73
C LEU A 567 10.38 -2.91 -3.37
N ILE A 568 9.55 -3.74 -3.99
CA ILE A 568 8.10 -3.72 -3.81
C ILE A 568 7.74 -4.40 -2.50
N ILE A 569 6.95 -3.75 -1.64
CA ILE A 569 6.48 -4.27 -0.36
C ILE A 569 4.97 -4.52 -0.46
N GLN A 570 4.49 -5.68 -0.01
CA GLN A 570 3.06 -6.01 -0.05
C GLN A 570 2.63 -6.86 1.15
N GLY A 571 1.46 -6.53 1.71
CA GLY A 571 0.74 -7.40 2.63
C GLY A 571 0.03 -8.53 1.89
N LEU A 572 0.30 -9.78 2.25
CA LEU A 572 -0.34 -10.97 1.68
C LEU A 572 -1.79 -11.15 2.11
N ASN A 573 -2.22 -10.42 3.15
CA ASN A 573 -3.60 -10.34 3.63
C ASN A 573 -4.21 -8.93 3.36
N ASP A 574 -3.65 -8.18 2.40
CA ASP A 574 -4.17 -6.86 2.01
C ASP A 574 -5.41 -7.00 1.11
N ASP A 575 -6.58 -6.97 1.74
CA ASP A 575 -7.88 -7.00 1.05
C ASP A 575 -8.28 -5.62 0.46
N ASN A 576 -7.45 -4.56 0.61
CA ASN A 576 -7.65 -3.22 0.04
C ASN A 576 -6.90 -3.04 -1.29
N VAL A 577 -5.58 -2.78 -1.23
CA VAL A 577 -4.72 -2.69 -2.43
C VAL A 577 -4.16 -4.08 -2.69
N LYS A 578 -4.95 -4.85 -3.43
CA LYS A 578 -4.86 -6.31 -3.48
C LYS A 578 -3.54 -6.80 -4.10
N PRO A 579 -3.05 -8.00 -3.71
CA PRO A 579 -1.77 -8.53 -4.17
C PRO A 579 -1.54 -8.56 -5.70
N LYS A 580 -2.59 -8.60 -6.53
CA LYS A 580 -2.46 -8.48 -8.00
C LYS A 580 -1.57 -7.32 -8.43
N HIS A 581 -1.60 -6.18 -7.74
CA HIS A 581 -0.79 -5.02 -8.12
C HIS A 581 0.73 -5.24 -8.02
N PHE A 582 1.22 -5.96 -7.00
CA PHE A 582 2.66 -6.23 -6.89
C PHE A 582 3.14 -7.14 -8.03
N GLU A 583 2.33 -8.15 -8.39
CA GLU A 583 2.66 -9.12 -9.43
C GLU A 583 2.60 -8.49 -10.84
N LEU A 584 1.59 -7.65 -11.10
CA LEU A 584 1.50 -6.84 -12.32
C LEU A 584 2.75 -5.97 -12.54
N MET A 585 3.23 -5.28 -11.50
CA MET A 585 4.45 -4.48 -11.60
C MET A 585 5.72 -5.33 -11.67
N LEU A 586 5.75 -6.50 -11.02
CA LEU A 586 6.84 -7.45 -11.17
C LEU A 586 6.99 -7.91 -12.63
N GLU A 587 5.88 -8.22 -13.31
CA GLU A 587 5.89 -8.52 -14.75
C GLU A 587 6.26 -7.31 -15.62
N ALA A 588 5.86 -6.09 -15.25
CA ALA A 588 6.29 -4.87 -15.94
C ALA A 588 7.82 -4.66 -15.83
N TYR A 589 8.41 -4.84 -14.64
CA TYR A 589 9.87 -4.75 -14.45
C TYR A 589 10.63 -5.90 -15.13
N LYS A 590 10.05 -7.11 -15.17
CA LYS A 590 10.56 -8.28 -15.91
C LYS A 590 10.58 -8.02 -17.43
N LYS A 591 9.53 -7.40 -17.98
CA LYS A 591 9.49 -6.90 -19.38
C LYS A 591 10.55 -5.80 -19.64
N ALA A 592 10.85 -4.96 -18.65
CA ALA A 592 11.92 -3.96 -18.71
C ALA A 592 13.34 -4.53 -18.55
N GLY A 593 13.50 -5.84 -18.28
CA GLY A 593 14.80 -6.46 -18.00
C GLY A 593 15.40 -6.13 -16.63
N ILE A 594 14.61 -5.58 -15.71
CA ILE A 594 15.06 -5.15 -14.38
C ILE A 594 14.78 -6.25 -13.35
N ASN A 595 15.80 -6.64 -12.58
CA ASN A 595 15.68 -7.61 -11.49
C ASN A 595 15.05 -6.99 -10.24
N ALA A 596 13.73 -6.76 -10.31
CA ALA A 596 12.92 -6.28 -9.20
C ALA A 596 13.02 -7.20 -7.97
N LYS A 597 12.98 -6.58 -6.77
CA LYS A 597 12.91 -7.30 -5.49
C LYS A 597 11.52 -7.11 -4.88
N VAL A 598 11.04 -8.13 -4.18
CA VAL A 598 9.73 -8.15 -3.54
C VAL A 598 9.84 -8.62 -2.09
N LEU A 599 9.21 -7.88 -1.19
CA LEU A 599 9.11 -8.14 0.23
C LEU A 599 7.65 -8.37 0.62
N LEU A 600 7.30 -9.62 0.88
CA LEU A 600 5.93 -10.05 1.19
C LEU A 600 5.81 -10.29 2.70
N HIS A 601 4.89 -9.61 3.37
CA HIS A 601 4.64 -9.79 4.80
C HIS A 601 3.22 -10.30 5.05
N GLN A 602 2.97 -10.91 6.21
CA GLN A 602 1.63 -11.40 6.58
C GLN A 602 0.66 -10.26 7.00
N GLY A 603 1.01 -9.02 6.67
CA GLY A 603 0.18 -7.84 6.93
C GLY A 603 -1.04 -7.75 6.02
N ASN A 604 -1.99 -6.94 6.47
CA ASN A 604 -2.99 -6.30 5.65
C ASN A 604 -2.43 -4.95 5.10
N HIS A 605 -3.28 -3.94 4.92
CA HIS A 605 -2.95 -2.65 4.31
C HIS A 605 -2.10 -1.72 5.22
N ILE A 606 -0.88 -2.13 5.57
CA ILE A 606 0.02 -1.45 6.52
C ILE A 606 1.49 -1.57 6.11
N TYR A 607 2.32 -0.61 6.54
CA TYR A 607 3.78 -0.82 6.53
C TYR A 607 4.19 -1.89 7.57
N PRO A 608 5.32 -2.63 7.36
CA PRO A 608 5.87 -3.55 8.35
C PRO A 608 6.21 -2.88 9.70
N SER A 609 6.87 -1.71 9.65
CA SER A 609 7.17 -0.83 10.80
C SER A 609 6.41 0.50 10.68
N THR A 610 6.17 1.16 11.80
CA THR A 610 5.45 2.45 11.89
C THR A 610 6.24 3.45 12.76
N ARG A 611 5.82 4.72 12.82
CA ARG A 611 6.45 5.72 13.72
C ARG A 611 6.41 5.35 15.20
N TRP A 612 5.53 4.42 15.60
CA TRP A 612 5.35 3.97 16.98
C TRP A 612 5.91 2.57 17.29
N SER A 613 6.28 1.77 16.27
CA SER A 613 6.77 0.40 16.48
C SER A 613 7.63 -0.11 15.33
N GLY A 614 8.73 -0.77 15.66
CA GLY A 614 9.57 -1.44 14.68
C GLY A 614 9.18 -2.90 14.49
N THR A 615 9.64 -3.52 13.40
CA THR A 615 9.57 -4.97 13.19
C THR A 615 10.86 -5.54 12.60
N GLU A 616 11.03 -6.86 12.75
CA GLU A 616 12.12 -7.62 12.14
C GLU A 616 11.71 -8.13 10.75
N VAL A 617 12.52 -7.82 9.75
CA VAL A 617 12.38 -8.33 8.39
C VAL A 617 13.60 -9.17 8.05
N ALA A 618 13.36 -10.44 7.71
CA ALA A 618 14.35 -11.37 7.17
C ALA A 618 15.60 -11.61 8.06
N GLY A 619 15.54 -11.27 9.35
CA GLY A 619 16.62 -11.40 10.34
C GLY A 619 17.28 -10.08 10.77
N GLN A 620 16.75 -8.92 10.40
CA GLN A 620 17.24 -7.60 10.83
C GLN A 620 16.10 -6.58 10.96
N ALA A 621 16.37 -5.42 11.59
CA ALA A 621 15.42 -4.32 11.65
C ALA A 621 15.01 -3.81 10.25
N PHE A 622 13.73 -3.56 10.02
CA PHE A 622 13.22 -3.06 8.71
C PHE A 622 13.94 -1.79 8.25
N ASN A 623 14.13 -0.81 9.12
CA ASN A 623 14.81 0.44 8.76
C ASN A 623 16.28 0.22 8.39
N ASP A 624 16.95 -0.79 8.95
CA ASP A 624 18.33 -1.15 8.57
C ASP A 624 18.38 -1.85 7.19
N LEU A 625 17.34 -2.59 6.79
CA LEU A 625 17.17 -3.08 5.42
C LEU A 625 17.00 -1.92 4.43
N MET A 626 16.12 -0.95 4.75
CA MET A 626 15.92 0.26 3.95
C MET A 626 17.20 1.11 3.88
N ASN A 627 17.97 1.18 4.97
CA ASN A 627 19.24 1.90 5.04
C ASN A 627 20.30 1.32 4.09
N LEU A 628 20.43 -0.02 4.04
CA LEU A 628 21.29 -0.68 3.05
C LEU A 628 20.84 -0.34 1.63
N TRP A 629 19.54 -0.44 1.35
CA TRP A 629 18.95 -0.16 0.05
C TRP A 629 19.20 1.28 -0.42
N TYR A 630 18.89 2.28 0.42
CA TYR A 630 19.12 3.68 0.10
C TYR A 630 20.61 4.08 0.06
N SER A 631 21.45 3.46 0.90
CA SER A 631 22.91 3.69 0.84
C SER A 631 23.48 3.23 -0.51
N HIS A 632 23.00 2.10 -1.03
CA HIS A 632 23.39 1.61 -2.35
C HIS A 632 22.89 2.54 -3.47
N TYR A 633 21.58 2.66 -3.67
CA TYR A 633 21.03 3.33 -4.86
C TYR A 633 21.18 4.85 -4.87
N LEU A 634 21.36 5.50 -3.72
CA LEU A 634 21.44 6.97 -3.63
C LEU A 634 22.84 7.53 -3.39
N TYR A 635 23.76 6.72 -2.84
CA TYR A 635 25.14 7.12 -2.56
C TYR A 635 26.21 6.21 -3.20
N GLY A 636 25.81 5.13 -3.88
CA GLY A 636 26.73 4.22 -4.58
C GLY A 636 27.50 3.28 -3.66
N ILE A 637 26.98 2.98 -2.46
CA ILE A 637 27.66 2.13 -1.48
C ILE A 637 27.55 0.65 -1.90
N GLU A 638 28.70 0.03 -2.20
CA GLU A 638 28.83 -1.40 -2.39
C GLU A 638 28.61 -2.14 -1.06
N ASN A 639 27.39 -2.66 -0.86
CA ASN A 639 26.99 -3.38 0.36
C ASN A 639 26.28 -4.71 0.09
N GLY A 640 26.13 -5.10 -1.18
CA GLY A 640 25.59 -6.39 -1.59
C GLY A 640 24.06 -6.49 -1.60
N ILE A 641 23.33 -5.41 -1.34
CA ILE A 641 21.85 -5.42 -1.26
C ILE A 641 21.17 -5.80 -2.58
N GLU A 642 21.83 -5.56 -3.70
CA GLU A 642 21.41 -5.98 -5.04
C GLU A 642 21.34 -7.52 -5.19
N ASN A 643 22.06 -8.26 -4.35
CA ASN A 643 22.08 -9.72 -4.30
C ASN A 643 20.97 -10.33 -3.42
N LEU A 644 20.02 -9.51 -2.94
CA LEU A 644 18.78 -10.04 -2.35
C LEU A 644 18.09 -11.01 -3.32
N PRO A 645 17.49 -12.12 -2.84
CA PRO A 645 16.63 -12.97 -3.65
C PRO A 645 15.44 -12.15 -4.19
N GLN A 646 14.88 -12.53 -5.34
CA GLN A 646 13.74 -11.79 -5.92
C GLN A 646 12.57 -11.70 -4.95
N VAL A 647 12.31 -12.76 -4.17
CA VAL A 647 11.22 -12.79 -3.19
C VAL A 647 11.77 -13.08 -1.81
N THR A 648 11.45 -12.21 -0.85
CA THR A 648 11.62 -12.45 0.59
C THR A 648 10.25 -12.39 1.24
N ALA A 649 9.77 -13.49 1.83
CA ALA A 649 8.38 -13.63 2.25
C ALA A 649 8.24 -14.15 3.69
N GLN A 650 7.40 -13.52 4.50
CA GLN A 650 7.09 -13.95 5.85
C GLN A 650 6.18 -15.18 5.83
N ASP A 651 6.46 -16.16 6.70
CA ASP A 651 5.71 -17.41 6.78
C ASP A 651 4.33 -17.21 7.43
N ASN A 652 3.29 -17.83 6.88
CA ASN A 652 1.91 -17.71 7.38
C ASN A 652 1.65 -18.49 8.67
N LEU A 653 2.47 -19.50 8.98
CA LEU A 653 2.34 -20.37 10.15
C LEU A 653 3.32 -19.99 11.27
N ASP A 654 4.38 -19.24 10.96
CA ASP A 654 5.36 -18.74 11.93
C ASP A 654 5.86 -17.34 11.55
N PRO A 655 5.29 -16.25 12.10
CA PRO A 655 5.67 -14.89 11.75
C PRO A 655 7.09 -14.49 12.15
N SER A 656 7.86 -15.34 12.86
CA SER A 656 9.31 -15.14 13.04
C SER A 656 10.15 -15.59 11.84
N LYS A 657 9.61 -16.47 10.99
CA LYS A 657 10.30 -17.03 9.83
C LYS A 657 10.08 -16.23 8.56
N TRP A 658 11.15 -16.11 7.79
CA TRP A 658 11.17 -15.48 6.47
C TRP A 658 11.80 -16.43 5.45
N ARG A 659 11.00 -16.83 4.45
CA ARG A 659 11.42 -17.64 3.30
C ARG A 659 12.04 -16.74 2.23
N ARG A 660 12.88 -17.34 1.38
CA ARG A 660 13.62 -16.67 0.30
C ARG A 660 13.50 -17.49 -0.97
N PHE A 661 13.20 -16.85 -2.10
CA PHE A 661 13.08 -17.50 -3.41
C PHE A 661 13.76 -16.66 -4.49
N ASP A 662 14.57 -17.31 -5.32
CA ASP A 662 15.31 -16.65 -6.40
C ASP A 662 14.39 -16.09 -7.49
N LYS A 663 13.16 -16.61 -7.59
CA LYS A 663 12.10 -16.17 -8.52
C LYS A 663 10.72 -16.23 -7.90
N TRP A 664 9.86 -15.29 -8.29
CA TRP A 664 8.42 -15.35 -8.05
C TRP A 664 7.72 -16.40 -8.91
N ASP A 665 8.13 -16.56 -10.17
CA ASP A 665 7.62 -17.62 -11.05
C ASP A 665 7.78 -19.03 -10.45
N THR A 666 6.88 -19.93 -10.79
CA THR A 666 7.05 -21.38 -10.58
C THR A 666 6.54 -22.16 -11.79
N ASN A 667 7.28 -23.21 -12.16
CA ASN A 667 6.86 -24.16 -13.19
C ASN A 667 6.03 -25.32 -12.62
N ASN A 668 5.86 -25.37 -11.28
CA ASN A 668 5.13 -26.42 -10.60
C ASN A 668 3.70 -25.98 -10.24
N ALA A 669 2.74 -26.88 -10.39
CA ALA A 669 1.35 -26.62 -10.07
C ALA A 669 0.61 -27.87 -9.55
N ILE A 670 -0.43 -27.63 -8.75
CA ILE A 670 -1.53 -28.58 -8.60
C ILE A 670 -2.52 -28.35 -9.76
N SER A 671 -2.66 -29.34 -10.63
CA SER A 671 -3.79 -29.43 -11.54
C SER A 671 -5.01 -29.95 -10.78
N ALA A 672 -5.86 -29.04 -10.33
CA ALA A 672 -7.13 -29.36 -9.69
C ALA A 672 -8.20 -29.69 -10.75
N ARG A 673 -8.95 -30.77 -10.55
CA ARG A 673 -10.17 -31.08 -11.32
C ARG A 673 -11.31 -31.42 -10.38
N ILE A 674 -12.52 -31.04 -10.77
CA ILE A 674 -13.73 -31.33 -10.01
C ILE A 674 -14.28 -32.74 -10.30
N TYR A 675 -14.88 -33.34 -9.28
CA TYR A 675 -15.80 -34.48 -9.40
C TYR A 675 -17.14 -34.15 -8.72
N SER A 676 -18.23 -34.32 -9.47
CA SER A 676 -19.60 -34.29 -8.96
C SER A 676 -20.42 -35.44 -9.54
N LYS A 677 -21.40 -35.93 -8.79
CA LYS A 677 -22.47 -36.83 -9.28
C LYS A 677 -23.53 -36.09 -10.10
N ARG A 678 -23.64 -34.77 -9.95
CA ARG A 678 -24.46 -33.93 -10.84
C ARG A 678 -23.70 -33.64 -12.13
N GLU A 679 -24.43 -33.29 -13.19
CA GLU A 679 -23.84 -32.70 -14.40
C GLU A 679 -23.59 -31.22 -14.14
N ASP A 680 -24.65 -30.51 -13.77
CA ASP A 680 -24.66 -29.09 -13.45
C ASP A 680 -24.90 -28.82 -11.96
N VAL A 681 -24.43 -27.68 -11.45
CA VAL A 681 -24.80 -27.13 -10.13
C VAL A 681 -25.19 -25.66 -10.30
N THR A 682 -26.41 -25.32 -9.90
CA THR A 682 -26.91 -23.94 -9.81
C THR A 682 -26.68 -23.38 -8.42
N VAL A 683 -26.27 -22.11 -8.35
CA VAL A 683 -26.20 -21.31 -7.11
C VAL A 683 -27.00 -20.02 -7.28
N THR A 684 -27.57 -19.52 -6.19
CA THR A 684 -28.33 -18.25 -6.14
C THR A 684 -27.60 -17.18 -5.33
N GLY A 685 -27.86 -15.91 -5.63
CA GLY A 685 -27.53 -14.77 -4.77
C GLY A 685 -28.49 -14.58 -3.59
N ASP A 686 -29.58 -15.34 -3.51
CA ASP A 686 -30.60 -15.20 -2.47
C ASP A 686 -30.19 -15.83 -1.12
N TYR A 687 -29.27 -15.16 -0.41
CA TYR A 687 -28.90 -15.54 0.97
C TYR A 687 -30.10 -15.56 1.91
N TYR A 688 -31.02 -14.59 1.80
CA TYR A 688 -32.15 -14.41 2.72
C TYR A 688 -33.23 -15.48 2.54
N GLY A 689 -33.71 -15.71 1.31
CA GLY A 689 -34.75 -16.70 1.01
C GLY A 689 -34.29 -18.15 1.14
N THR A 690 -32.99 -18.42 0.99
CA THR A 690 -32.40 -19.75 1.27
C THR A 690 -32.05 -19.98 2.75
N GLY A 691 -32.08 -18.92 3.56
CA GLY A 691 -31.70 -18.94 4.98
C GLY A 691 -30.20 -19.17 5.23
N ASN A 692 -29.34 -18.91 4.24
CA ASN A 692 -27.88 -19.00 4.40
C ASN A 692 -27.32 -17.66 4.92
N ASN A 693 -26.44 -17.71 5.93
CA ASN A 693 -25.91 -16.50 6.54
C ASN A 693 -24.72 -15.91 5.74
N TRP A 694 -24.91 -14.72 5.17
CA TRP A 694 -23.87 -14.06 4.36
C TRP A 694 -22.62 -13.65 5.15
N THR A 695 -22.70 -13.46 6.48
CA THR A 695 -21.52 -13.11 7.30
C THR A 695 -20.64 -14.30 7.65
N THR A 696 -21.18 -15.53 7.69
CA THR A 696 -20.41 -16.77 7.90
C THR A 696 -20.11 -17.55 6.62
N ARG A 697 -20.66 -17.14 5.46
CA ARG A 697 -20.60 -17.85 4.17
C ARG A 697 -19.26 -18.54 3.83
N ASN A 698 -18.11 -17.93 4.11
CA ASN A 698 -16.78 -18.51 3.84
C ASN A 698 -16.38 -19.59 4.86
N GLN A 699 -16.85 -19.47 6.11
CA GLN A 699 -16.72 -20.51 7.14
C GLN A 699 -17.63 -21.70 6.80
N ASP A 700 -18.87 -21.43 6.35
CA ASP A 700 -19.84 -22.46 5.97
C ASP A 700 -19.38 -23.22 4.71
N ALA A 701 -19.01 -22.48 3.65
CA ALA A 701 -18.54 -23.01 2.38
C ALA A 701 -17.21 -23.81 2.48
N ALA A 702 -16.42 -23.60 3.53
CA ALA A 702 -15.21 -24.38 3.81
C ALA A 702 -15.52 -25.86 4.16
N PHE A 703 -16.72 -26.17 4.64
CA PHE A 703 -17.11 -27.53 5.03
C PHE A 703 -18.12 -28.16 4.10
N HIS A 704 -19.06 -27.40 3.53
CA HIS A 704 -20.05 -27.95 2.59
C HIS A 704 -20.59 -26.93 1.59
N SER A 705 -21.19 -27.43 0.52
CA SER A 705 -22.00 -26.64 -0.41
C SER A 705 -23.35 -26.26 0.20
N SER A 706 -24.00 -25.27 -0.38
CA SER A 706 -25.37 -24.85 -0.09
C SER A 706 -26.03 -24.29 -1.35
N GLU A 707 -27.22 -23.72 -1.22
CA GLU A 707 -27.91 -23.04 -2.32
C GLU A 707 -27.15 -21.81 -2.85
N VAL A 708 -26.24 -21.24 -2.06
CA VAL A 708 -25.45 -20.02 -2.37
C VAL A 708 -23.95 -20.28 -2.58
N ALA A 709 -23.52 -21.55 -2.53
CA ALA A 709 -22.11 -21.94 -2.59
C ALA A 709 -21.93 -23.35 -3.16
N ALA A 710 -21.17 -23.49 -4.25
CA ALA A 710 -20.77 -24.79 -4.79
C ALA A 710 -19.34 -25.11 -4.36
N SER A 711 -19.20 -25.90 -3.29
CA SER A 711 -17.92 -26.20 -2.63
C SER A 711 -17.35 -27.57 -3.01
N TYR A 712 -16.08 -27.58 -3.36
CA TYR A 712 -15.34 -28.78 -3.75
C TYR A 712 -14.04 -28.89 -2.94
N ALA A 713 -13.72 -30.07 -2.41
CA ALA A 713 -12.57 -30.25 -1.52
C ALA A 713 -11.62 -31.40 -1.96
N ALA A 714 -10.31 -31.20 -1.77
CA ALA A 714 -9.29 -32.24 -1.91
C ALA A 714 -8.33 -32.25 -0.70
N PRO A 715 -8.01 -33.41 -0.12
CA PRO A 715 -7.03 -33.51 0.96
C PRO A 715 -5.59 -33.32 0.43
N VAL A 716 -4.72 -32.76 1.27
CA VAL A 716 -3.30 -32.55 0.95
C VAL A 716 -2.45 -33.52 1.77
N ASP A 717 -1.68 -34.39 1.10
CA ASP A 717 -0.92 -35.47 1.73
C ASP A 717 0.53 -35.08 2.13
N GLN A 718 0.92 -33.84 1.91
CA GLN A 718 2.19 -33.22 2.28
C GLN A 718 1.96 -31.73 2.57
N ASP A 719 2.96 -31.03 3.12
CA ASP A 719 2.90 -29.56 3.18
C ASP A 719 3.02 -29.01 1.74
N VAL A 720 2.23 -27.99 1.40
CA VAL A 720 2.20 -27.38 0.06
C VAL A 720 2.28 -25.87 0.20
N THR A 721 3.23 -25.25 -0.52
CA THR A 721 3.44 -23.81 -0.57
C THR A 721 2.93 -23.27 -1.89
N ILE A 722 1.76 -22.63 -1.88
CA ILE A 722 1.21 -21.87 -3.01
C ILE A 722 2.09 -20.64 -3.26
N LYS A 723 2.35 -20.29 -4.52
CA LYS A 723 3.17 -19.13 -4.93
C LYS A 723 2.81 -18.65 -6.34
N GLY A 724 1.83 -17.75 -6.44
CA GLY A 724 1.31 -17.19 -7.71
C GLY A 724 -0.17 -16.85 -7.66
N HIS A 725 -0.70 -16.16 -8.68
CA HIS A 725 -2.14 -16.10 -8.95
C HIS A 725 -2.69 -17.47 -9.36
N ILE A 726 -3.98 -17.70 -9.21
CA ILE A 726 -4.60 -19.02 -9.45
C ILE A 726 -5.67 -18.90 -10.53
N PRO A 727 -5.42 -19.35 -11.77
CA PRO A 727 -6.45 -19.47 -12.80
C PRO A 727 -7.43 -20.60 -12.46
N VAL A 728 -8.72 -20.28 -12.47
CA VAL A 728 -9.85 -21.21 -12.33
C VAL A 728 -10.68 -21.14 -13.61
N HIS A 729 -10.74 -22.26 -14.34
CA HIS A 729 -11.51 -22.40 -15.56
C HIS A 729 -12.87 -23.04 -15.25
N PHE A 730 -13.94 -22.55 -15.87
CA PHE A 730 -15.28 -23.15 -15.78
C PHE A 730 -16.17 -22.76 -16.96
N SER A 731 -17.17 -23.59 -17.26
CA SER A 731 -18.25 -23.32 -18.21
C SER A 731 -19.51 -22.98 -17.40
N ALA A 732 -20.06 -21.78 -17.60
CA ALA A 732 -21.20 -21.27 -16.84
C ALA A 732 -22.28 -20.64 -17.73
N ALA A 733 -23.51 -20.62 -17.21
CA ALA A 733 -24.66 -19.94 -17.81
C ALA A 733 -25.40 -19.13 -16.73
N PHE A 734 -25.79 -17.91 -17.09
CA PHE A 734 -26.76 -17.11 -16.31
C PHE A 734 -28.16 -17.71 -16.49
N VAL A 735 -28.92 -17.86 -15.40
CA VAL A 735 -30.22 -18.55 -15.42
C VAL A 735 -31.40 -17.56 -15.43
N LYS A 736 -31.41 -16.63 -14.47
CA LYS A 736 -32.48 -15.64 -14.23
C LYS A 736 -31.97 -14.54 -13.29
N GLY A 737 -32.65 -13.39 -13.28
CA GLY A 737 -32.34 -12.22 -12.45
C GLY A 737 -32.17 -10.98 -13.33
N ASP A 738 -31.42 -9.97 -12.87
CA ASP A 738 -30.84 -8.99 -13.79
C ASP A 738 -29.48 -9.49 -14.30
N LYS A 739 -29.34 -9.58 -15.63
CA LYS A 739 -28.11 -9.99 -16.29
C LYS A 739 -26.97 -8.95 -16.21
N ASN A 740 -27.30 -7.69 -15.91
CA ASN A 740 -26.29 -6.65 -15.65
C ASN A 740 -25.49 -6.96 -14.36
N HIS A 741 -26.11 -7.70 -13.43
CA HIS A 741 -25.52 -8.11 -12.16
C HIS A 741 -25.01 -9.57 -12.19
N ALA A 742 -24.84 -10.18 -13.37
CA ALA A 742 -24.46 -11.58 -13.53
C ALA A 742 -22.98 -11.84 -13.25
N HIS A 743 -22.54 -11.63 -12.01
CA HIS A 743 -21.17 -11.89 -11.59
C HIS A 743 -20.97 -13.33 -11.13
N VAL A 744 -19.70 -13.71 -10.96
CA VAL A 744 -19.24 -14.91 -10.25
C VAL A 744 -18.10 -14.51 -9.32
N THR A 745 -18.05 -15.13 -8.14
CA THR A 745 -16.90 -15.13 -7.23
C THR A 745 -16.37 -16.54 -7.06
N ALA A 746 -15.05 -16.71 -7.04
CA ALA A 746 -14.40 -17.94 -6.59
C ALA A 746 -13.51 -17.67 -5.37
N THR A 747 -13.49 -18.61 -4.42
CA THR A 747 -12.61 -18.57 -3.24
C THR A 747 -11.84 -19.88 -3.10
N LEU A 748 -10.53 -19.79 -2.82
CA LEU A 748 -9.69 -20.92 -2.43
C LEU A 748 -9.37 -20.82 -0.94
N MET A 749 -9.56 -21.91 -0.21
CA MET A 749 -9.42 -21.98 1.25
C MET A 749 -8.50 -23.11 1.70
N ASP A 750 -7.75 -22.85 2.78
CA ASP A 750 -7.16 -23.89 3.63
C ASP A 750 -8.19 -24.27 4.70
N VAL A 751 -8.43 -25.57 4.90
CA VAL A 751 -9.44 -26.09 5.83
C VAL A 751 -8.91 -27.31 6.58
N SER A 752 -9.04 -27.30 7.89
CA SER A 752 -8.69 -28.40 8.79
C SER A 752 -9.91 -28.81 9.63
N ASP A 753 -9.95 -30.09 10.02
CA ASP A 753 -10.98 -30.60 10.93
C ASP A 753 -10.64 -30.26 12.40
N GLU A 754 -9.36 -29.92 12.69
CA GLU A 754 -8.82 -29.48 13.98
C GLU A 754 -8.26 -28.05 13.90
N ASP A 755 -8.22 -27.33 15.02
CA ASP A 755 -7.71 -25.93 15.06
C ASP A 755 -6.21 -25.85 14.77
N PHE A 756 -5.80 -24.96 13.87
CA PHE A 756 -4.39 -24.65 13.59
C PHE A 756 -4.06 -23.16 13.81
N ASP A 757 -2.79 -22.89 14.11
CA ASP A 757 -2.25 -21.55 14.32
C ASP A 757 -1.78 -20.93 12.99
N VAL A 758 -2.26 -19.72 12.68
CA VAL A 758 -1.94 -19.01 11.43
C VAL A 758 -2.07 -17.50 11.61
N VAL A 759 -1.26 -16.71 10.89
CA VAL A 759 -1.45 -15.25 10.82
C VAL A 759 -2.62 -14.94 9.87
N LYS A 760 -3.63 -14.23 10.37
CA LYS A 760 -4.89 -13.94 9.67
C LYS A 760 -5.53 -12.70 10.31
N GLU A 761 -6.27 -11.91 9.55
CA GLU A 761 -7.17 -10.92 10.14
C GLU A 761 -8.30 -11.62 10.93
N GLU A 762 -8.59 -11.09 12.11
CA GLU A 762 -9.85 -11.33 12.80
C GLU A 762 -10.90 -10.33 12.27
N ILE A 763 -12.02 -10.85 11.78
CA ILE A 763 -13.11 -10.05 11.21
C ILE A 763 -14.32 -10.18 12.15
N THR A 764 -14.65 -9.11 12.85
CA THR A 764 -15.81 -9.05 13.76
C THR A 764 -16.91 -8.20 13.14
N TYR A 765 -18.09 -8.76 12.95
CA TYR A 765 -19.27 -8.02 12.49
C TYR A 765 -20.09 -7.51 13.69
N ASP A 766 -20.51 -6.24 13.66
CA ASP A 766 -21.41 -5.68 14.65
C ASP A 766 -22.88 -6.09 14.42
N LYS A 767 -23.78 -5.61 15.29
CA LYS A 767 -25.23 -5.90 15.23
C LYS A 767 -25.93 -5.37 13.96
N ASP A 768 -25.38 -4.32 13.35
CA ASP A 768 -25.99 -3.67 12.20
C ASP A 768 -25.48 -4.29 10.90
N GLY A 769 -24.21 -4.70 10.87
CA GLY A 769 -23.55 -5.48 9.83
C GLY A 769 -22.13 -5.00 9.47
N TYR A 770 -21.58 -4.03 10.21
CA TYR A 770 -20.26 -3.46 9.93
C TYR A 770 -19.15 -4.41 10.37
N SER A 771 -18.21 -4.70 9.47
CA SER A 771 -17.01 -5.49 9.78
C SER A 771 -15.87 -4.60 10.26
N THR A 772 -15.42 -4.80 11.50
CA THR A 772 -14.07 -4.40 11.92
C THR A 772 -13.09 -5.51 11.56
N ARG A 773 -11.96 -5.15 10.95
CA ARG A 773 -10.83 -6.04 10.65
C ARG A 773 -9.67 -5.69 11.56
N THR A 774 -9.10 -6.68 12.25
CA THR A 774 -7.98 -6.49 13.17
C THR A 774 -6.89 -7.51 12.88
N LEU A 775 -5.64 -7.06 12.78
CA LEU A 775 -4.48 -7.94 12.61
C LEU A 775 -3.48 -7.72 13.75
N ASP A 776 -3.52 -8.63 14.70
CA ASP A 776 -2.88 -8.46 15.99
C ASP A 776 -1.34 -8.54 15.93
N LYS A 777 -0.66 -7.65 16.65
CA LYS A 777 0.78 -7.73 16.90
C LYS A 777 1.06 -7.88 18.40
N GLU A 778 2.02 -8.72 18.76
CA GLU A 778 2.62 -8.78 20.10
C GLU A 778 3.88 -7.90 20.19
N THR A 779 4.14 -7.30 21.35
CA THR A 779 5.45 -6.69 21.62
C THR A 779 6.42 -7.80 22.03
N ILE A 780 7.47 -7.98 21.24
CA ILE A 780 8.60 -8.86 21.54
C ILE A 780 9.53 -8.21 22.57
N ASP A 781 9.72 -6.89 22.46
CA ASP A 781 10.64 -6.12 23.29
C ASP A 781 10.28 -4.62 23.26
N GLU A 782 9.85 -4.06 24.40
CA GLU A 782 9.43 -2.65 24.53
C GLU A 782 10.52 -1.62 24.17
N THR A 783 11.80 -2.03 24.13
CA THR A 783 12.92 -1.16 23.73
C THR A 783 13.81 -1.84 22.69
N GLY A 784 13.25 -2.75 21.88
CA GLY A 784 14.01 -3.57 20.94
C GLY A 784 14.51 -2.83 19.69
N TYR A 785 13.96 -1.66 19.35
CA TYR A 785 14.17 -1.01 18.06
C TYR A 785 14.78 0.40 18.20
N TRP A 786 16.11 0.45 18.28
CA TRP A 786 16.88 1.68 18.44
C TRP A 786 17.02 2.47 17.13
N ASN A 787 16.39 3.65 17.05
CA ASN A 787 16.45 4.49 15.84
C ASN A 787 17.76 5.28 15.71
N GLY A 788 18.37 5.68 16.83
CA GLY A 788 19.70 6.30 16.89
C GLY A 788 19.74 7.82 16.90
N SER A 789 20.92 8.36 17.20
CA SER A 789 21.11 9.76 17.59
C SER A 789 20.24 10.08 18.82
N ASN A 790 19.57 11.24 18.87
CA ASN A 790 18.61 11.60 19.93
C ASN A 790 17.14 11.26 19.58
N LEU A 791 16.91 10.24 18.75
CA LEU A 791 15.56 9.70 18.49
C LEU A 791 15.14 8.68 19.56
N GLU A 792 13.84 8.56 19.77
CA GLU A 792 13.28 7.56 20.66
C GLU A 792 13.52 6.12 20.18
N THR A 793 13.65 5.21 21.13
CA THR A 793 13.72 3.76 20.89
C THR A 793 12.31 3.20 20.93
N LEU A 794 11.92 2.46 19.90
CA LEU A 794 10.55 1.97 19.75
C LEU A 794 10.40 0.53 20.25
N PRO A 795 9.16 0.13 20.65
CA PRO A 795 8.83 -1.27 20.85
C PRO A 795 8.99 -2.06 19.55
N LEU A 796 9.59 -3.24 19.67
CA LEU A 796 9.72 -4.22 18.60
C LEU A 796 8.48 -5.12 18.62
N LYS A 797 7.66 -5.05 17.56
CA LYS A 797 6.40 -5.80 17.43
C LYS A 797 6.45 -6.85 16.31
N ARG A 798 5.75 -7.96 16.48
CA ARG A 798 5.60 -9.09 15.53
C ARG A 798 4.13 -9.49 15.44
N TYR A 799 3.66 -9.98 14.28
CA TYR A 799 2.28 -10.48 14.16
C TYR A 799 2.02 -11.69 15.08
N LYS A 800 0.80 -11.83 15.58
CA LYS A 800 0.33 -13.03 16.30
C LYS A 800 -0.24 -14.06 15.31
N THR A 801 -0.36 -15.30 15.78
CA THR A 801 -1.14 -16.36 15.13
C THR A 801 -2.45 -16.59 15.88
N HIS A 802 -3.55 -16.77 15.15
CA HIS A 802 -4.88 -17.05 15.68
C HIS A 802 -5.23 -18.53 15.42
N LYS A 803 -6.03 -19.14 16.31
CA LYS A 803 -6.52 -20.51 16.13
C LYS A 803 -7.78 -20.52 15.27
N VAL A 804 -7.73 -21.25 14.16
CA VAL A 804 -8.84 -21.34 13.20
C VAL A 804 -8.96 -22.74 12.62
N LYS A 805 -10.13 -23.05 12.05
CA LYS A 805 -10.34 -24.24 11.20
C LYS A 805 -10.33 -23.95 9.71
N SER A 806 -10.46 -22.68 9.29
CA SER A 806 -10.37 -22.29 7.89
C SER A 806 -9.82 -20.87 7.65
N VAL A 807 -9.17 -20.71 6.50
CA VAL A 807 -8.57 -19.46 6.00
C VAL A 807 -8.87 -19.32 4.52
N VAL A 808 -9.32 -18.14 4.08
CA VAL A 808 -9.35 -17.81 2.65
C VAL A 808 -7.93 -17.47 2.21
N ILE A 809 -7.39 -18.25 1.27
CA ILE A 809 -6.05 -18.05 0.70
C ILE A 809 -6.11 -17.00 -0.41
N ALA A 810 -7.13 -17.10 -1.27
CA ALA A 810 -7.29 -16.21 -2.40
C ALA A 810 -8.78 -16.10 -2.81
N ARG A 811 -9.13 -14.93 -3.35
CA ARG A 811 -10.46 -14.61 -3.91
C ARG A 811 -10.29 -14.16 -5.37
N GLY A 812 -11.33 -14.32 -6.18
CA GLY A 812 -11.41 -13.78 -7.55
C GLY A 812 -12.85 -13.39 -7.88
N TRP A 813 -13.00 -12.40 -8.75
CA TRP A 813 -14.28 -11.83 -9.15
C TRP A 813 -14.29 -11.56 -10.65
N MET A 814 -15.40 -11.86 -11.32
CA MET A 814 -15.54 -11.75 -12.78
C MET A 814 -17.01 -11.59 -13.16
N ASN A 815 -17.30 -10.80 -14.20
CA ASN A 815 -18.62 -10.65 -14.76
C ASN A 815 -18.84 -11.68 -15.89
N LEU A 816 -19.98 -12.37 -15.91
CA LEU A 816 -20.30 -13.35 -16.95
C LEU A 816 -20.47 -12.70 -18.35
N ALA A 817 -20.65 -11.38 -18.41
CA ALA A 817 -20.57 -10.62 -19.64
C ALA A 817 -19.14 -10.54 -20.23
N ASN A 818 -18.08 -10.94 -19.50
CA ASN A 818 -16.68 -10.76 -19.91
C ASN A 818 -15.89 -12.09 -20.06
N PRO A 819 -16.34 -13.07 -20.88
CA PRO A 819 -15.66 -14.37 -21.03
C PRO A 819 -14.25 -14.29 -21.63
N ALA A 820 -13.90 -13.17 -22.27
CA ALA A 820 -12.59 -12.95 -22.87
C ALA A 820 -11.54 -12.34 -21.91
N SER A 821 -11.94 -11.92 -20.70
CA SER A 821 -11.03 -11.32 -19.73
C SER A 821 -9.90 -12.26 -19.30
N ARG A 822 -8.72 -11.69 -19.12
CA ARG A 822 -7.46 -12.36 -18.73
C ARG A 822 -6.94 -11.75 -17.42
N TYR A 823 -5.68 -12.02 -17.10
CA TYR A 823 -5.03 -11.46 -15.92
C TYR A 823 -4.64 -9.99 -16.08
N ASP A 824 -4.24 -9.56 -17.28
CA ASP A 824 -3.98 -8.15 -17.57
C ASP A 824 -5.29 -7.33 -17.56
N SER A 825 -5.20 -6.08 -17.11
CA SER A 825 -6.33 -5.17 -16.95
C SER A 825 -7.05 -4.90 -18.28
N ALA A 826 -6.26 -4.64 -19.34
CA ALA A 826 -6.74 -4.20 -20.64
C ALA A 826 -7.59 -5.25 -21.40
N SER A 827 -7.38 -6.55 -21.15
CA SER A 827 -8.22 -7.64 -21.66
C SER A 827 -9.70 -7.49 -21.29
N SER A 828 -10.02 -6.79 -20.20
CA SER A 828 -11.38 -6.60 -19.68
C SER A 828 -12.13 -5.42 -20.33
N SER A 829 -11.71 -5.02 -21.53
CA SER A 829 -12.28 -3.91 -22.31
C SER A 829 -13.52 -4.28 -23.11
N HIS A 830 -13.81 -5.57 -23.27
CA HIS A 830 -14.89 -6.06 -24.12
C HIS A 830 -15.84 -6.97 -23.33
N SER A 831 -17.15 -6.79 -23.55
CA SER A 831 -18.22 -7.63 -23.02
C SER A 831 -19.16 -8.14 -24.12
N ILE A 832 -19.94 -9.18 -23.82
CA ILE A 832 -20.95 -9.78 -24.68
C ILE A 832 -22.37 -9.45 -24.19
N ASP A 833 -23.35 -9.53 -25.10
CA ASP A 833 -24.77 -9.56 -24.71
C ASP A 833 -25.12 -10.95 -24.12
N LEU A 834 -25.06 -11.04 -22.79
CA LEU A 834 -25.34 -12.25 -22.04
C LEU A 834 -26.81 -12.67 -22.21
N LYS A 835 -27.05 -13.99 -22.32
CA LYS A 835 -28.39 -14.57 -22.53
C LYS A 835 -28.67 -15.67 -21.51
N GLU A 836 -29.93 -15.78 -21.12
CA GLU A 836 -30.40 -16.84 -20.21
C GLU A 836 -30.15 -18.23 -20.81
N ASN A 837 -29.55 -19.11 -20.01
CA ASN A 837 -29.22 -20.49 -20.33
C ASN A 837 -28.21 -20.68 -21.48
N GLU A 838 -27.54 -19.61 -21.94
CA GLU A 838 -26.41 -19.71 -22.86
C GLU A 838 -25.11 -19.95 -22.08
N TYR A 839 -24.39 -21.01 -22.44
CA TYR A 839 -23.13 -21.37 -21.80
C TYR A 839 -21.94 -20.73 -22.50
N HIS A 840 -21.08 -20.10 -21.71
CA HIS A 840 -19.76 -19.65 -22.14
C HIS A 840 -18.68 -20.26 -21.25
N ASP A 841 -17.45 -20.33 -21.78
CA ASP A 841 -16.29 -20.81 -21.05
C ASP A 841 -15.47 -19.61 -20.54
N TYR A 842 -15.04 -19.68 -19.29
CA TYR A 842 -14.44 -18.57 -18.54
C TYR A 842 -13.11 -18.98 -17.93
N THR A 843 -12.24 -17.98 -17.67
CA THR A 843 -11.08 -18.13 -16.79
C THR A 843 -11.06 -16.97 -15.80
N MET A 844 -11.38 -17.26 -14.54
CA MET A 844 -11.23 -16.31 -13.45
C MET A 844 -9.83 -16.44 -12.84
N TYR A 845 -9.21 -15.32 -12.51
CA TYR A 845 -7.90 -15.28 -11.85
C TYR A 845 -8.07 -14.83 -10.40
N LEU A 846 -7.80 -15.73 -9.46
CA LEU A 846 -7.79 -15.40 -8.03
C LEU A 846 -6.48 -14.67 -7.68
N GLN A 847 -6.55 -13.76 -6.70
CA GLN A 847 -5.44 -12.93 -6.24
C GLN A 847 -4.17 -13.76 -5.92
N PRO A 848 -2.97 -13.29 -6.28
CA PRO A 848 -1.72 -13.98 -6.00
C PRO A 848 -1.41 -14.01 -4.50
N ASN A 849 -0.99 -15.16 -3.99
CA ASN A 849 -0.57 -15.30 -2.59
C ASN A 849 0.67 -16.20 -2.48
N LEU A 850 1.35 -16.13 -1.32
CA LEU A 850 2.40 -17.05 -0.92
C LEU A 850 2.02 -17.67 0.43
N TYR A 851 1.43 -18.87 0.38
CA TYR A 851 0.73 -19.48 1.51
C TYR A 851 1.05 -20.95 1.66
N THR A 852 1.33 -21.41 2.88
CA THR A 852 1.59 -22.83 3.19
C THR A 852 0.36 -23.50 3.78
N VAL A 853 -0.18 -24.47 3.04
CA VAL A 853 -1.18 -25.42 3.51
C VAL A 853 -0.49 -26.63 4.12
N LYS A 854 -1.00 -27.13 5.25
CA LYS A 854 -0.37 -28.25 5.99
C LYS A 854 -0.81 -29.62 5.49
N LYS A 855 0.10 -30.59 5.62
CA LYS A 855 -0.21 -32.02 5.48
C LYS A 855 -1.38 -32.40 6.39
N GLY A 856 -2.41 -33.01 5.79
CA GLY A 856 -3.62 -33.44 6.48
C GLY A 856 -4.78 -32.45 6.39
N HIS A 857 -4.53 -31.20 6.00
CA HIS A 857 -5.58 -30.24 5.67
C HIS A 857 -6.25 -30.58 4.32
N ARG A 858 -7.30 -29.83 3.99
CA ARG A 858 -8.05 -29.86 2.74
C ARG A 858 -7.93 -28.51 2.05
N LEU A 859 -7.56 -28.51 0.77
CA LEU A 859 -7.83 -27.38 -0.12
C LEU A 859 -9.31 -27.41 -0.50
N VAL A 860 -9.99 -26.28 -0.38
CA VAL A 860 -11.41 -26.13 -0.77
C VAL A 860 -11.56 -24.98 -1.76
N LEU A 861 -12.11 -25.28 -2.93
CA LEU A 861 -12.51 -24.30 -3.94
C LEU A 861 -14.03 -24.15 -3.88
N SER A 862 -14.52 -22.93 -3.67
CA SER A 862 -15.95 -22.61 -3.69
C SER A 862 -16.28 -21.62 -4.81
N LEU A 863 -17.43 -21.83 -5.47
CA LEU A 863 -18.00 -20.90 -6.44
C LEU A 863 -19.31 -20.30 -5.90
N HIS A 864 -19.45 -18.99 -6.04
CA HIS A 864 -20.59 -18.18 -5.61
C HIS A 864 -21.05 -17.26 -6.72
N THR A 865 -22.26 -16.71 -6.60
CA THR A 865 -22.74 -15.61 -7.46
C THR A 865 -21.92 -14.33 -7.22
N TYR A 866 -21.86 -13.84 -5.98
CA TYR A 866 -21.09 -12.65 -5.63
C TYR A 866 -20.39 -12.78 -4.27
N ASP A 867 -19.55 -11.80 -3.93
CA ASP A 867 -18.85 -11.73 -2.65
C ASP A 867 -19.42 -10.60 -1.77
N PRO A 868 -20.32 -10.88 -0.82
CA PRO A 868 -20.89 -9.88 0.11
C PRO A 868 -19.93 -8.95 0.87
N ASP A 869 -18.62 -9.24 0.95
CA ASP A 869 -17.65 -8.29 1.54
C ASP A 869 -17.30 -7.12 0.58
N TYR A 870 -17.68 -7.22 -0.69
CA TYR A 870 -17.27 -6.34 -1.78
C TYR A 870 -18.46 -5.93 -2.66
N ILE A 871 -19.19 -6.90 -3.18
CA ILE A 871 -20.25 -6.69 -4.16
C ILE A 871 -21.60 -7.01 -3.50
N TYR A 872 -22.64 -6.19 -3.72
CA TYR A 872 -23.99 -6.49 -3.27
C TYR A 872 -25.04 -5.98 -4.25
N PHE A 873 -26.02 -6.82 -4.58
CA PHE A 873 -27.18 -6.47 -5.39
C PHE A 873 -28.45 -6.79 -4.61
N ALA A 874 -29.46 -5.91 -4.72
CA ALA A 874 -30.74 -6.09 -4.02
C ALA A 874 -31.59 -7.22 -4.64
N ASP A 875 -31.55 -7.36 -5.97
CA ASP A 875 -32.27 -8.39 -6.71
C ASP A 875 -31.40 -9.63 -6.92
N PRO A 876 -31.77 -10.81 -6.38
CA PRO A 876 -30.98 -12.02 -6.53
C PRO A 876 -31.09 -12.61 -7.94
N TYR A 877 -29.99 -13.23 -8.37
CA TYR A 877 -29.86 -13.94 -9.64
C TYR A 877 -29.28 -15.35 -9.43
N GLU A 878 -29.36 -16.18 -10.46
CA GLU A 878 -28.85 -17.55 -10.45
C GLU A 878 -27.85 -17.81 -11.58
N VAL A 879 -26.80 -18.58 -11.25
CA VAL A 879 -25.75 -19.02 -12.17
C VAL A 879 -25.62 -20.53 -12.08
N THR A 880 -25.50 -21.21 -13.23
CA THR A 880 -25.29 -22.66 -13.29
C THR A 880 -23.93 -22.99 -13.90
N PHE A 881 -23.19 -23.90 -13.25
CA PHE A 881 -21.86 -24.36 -13.65
C PHE A 881 -21.89 -25.83 -14.08
N LYS A 882 -21.29 -26.16 -15.24
CA LYS A 882 -21.03 -27.55 -15.62
C LYS A 882 -19.90 -28.12 -14.78
N THR A 883 -20.18 -29.06 -13.89
CA THR A 883 -19.25 -29.49 -12.85
C THR A 883 -17.97 -30.15 -13.37
N ASP A 884 -18.00 -30.77 -14.55
CA ASP A 884 -16.85 -31.42 -15.19
C ASP A 884 -15.97 -30.46 -16.01
N SER A 885 -16.45 -29.25 -16.29
CA SER A 885 -15.63 -28.16 -16.86
C SER A 885 -14.73 -27.48 -15.83
N ILE A 886 -15.10 -27.56 -14.54
CA ILE A 886 -14.42 -26.81 -13.48
C ILE A 886 -13.04 -27.42 -13.21
N SER A 887 -12.01 -26.59 -13.34
CA SER A 887 -10.62 -26.95 -13.03
C SER A 887 -9.84 -25.73 -12.57
N ALA A 888 -8.73 -25.93 -11.86
CA ALA A 888 -7.84 -24.85 -11.44
C ALA A 888 -6.37 -25.25 -11.58
N THR A 889 -5.53 -24.27 -11.89
CA THR A 889 -4.08 -24.41 -11.86
C THR A 889 -3.56 -23.63 -10.67
N ILE A 890 -3.26 -24.32 -9.57
CA ILE A 890 -2.76 -23.69 -8.34
C ILE A 890 -1.23 -23.74 -8.37
N PRO A 891 -0.49 -22.63 -8.56
CA PRO A 891 0.97 -22.68 -8.66
C PRO A 891 1.59 -22.96 -7.28
N ILE A 892 2.54 -23.89 -7.22
CA ILE A 892 3.17 -24.35 -5.97
C ILE A 892 4.69 -24.41 -6.08
N VAL A 893 5.38 -24.52 -4.94
CA VAL A 893 6.84 -24.68 -4.88
C VAL A 893 7.24 -26.15 -5.07
N GLU A 894 6.50 -27.07 -4.45
CA GLU A 894 6.74 -28.51 -4.46
C GLU A 894 6.39 -29.16 -5.81
N ASP A 895 6.75 -30.44 -6.03
CA ASP A 895 6.59 -31.08 -7.34
C ASP A 895 5.15 -31.12 -7.87
N SER A 896 5.03 -30.84 -9.18
CA SER A 896 3.76 -30.84 -9.93
C SER A 896 2.94 -32.11 -9.73
N ARG A 897 1.63 -31.95 -9.50
CA ARG A 897 0.71 -33.05 -9.20
C ARG A 897 -0.72 -32.75 -9.60
N SER A 898 -1.60 -33.75 -9.56
CA SER A 898 -3.04 -33.57 -9.75
C SER A 898 -3.79 -33.88 -8.46
N LEU A 899 -4.85 -33.11 -8.18
CA LEU A 899 -5.80 -33.38 -7.10
C LEU A 899 -7.23 -33.43 -7.67
N LEU A 900 -8.00 -34.42 -7.21
CA LEU A 900 -9.42 -34.55 -7.55
C LEU A 900 -10.26 -33.96 -6.41
N PHE A 901 -10.73 -32.75 -6.62
CA PHE A 901 -11.61 -32.02 -5.70
C PHE A 901 -13.03 -32.57 -5.83
N ARG A 902 -13.61 -33.05 -4.73
CA ARG A 902 -14.95 -33.66 -4.72
C ARG A 902 -15.97 -32.67 -4.20
N TYR A 903 -17.14 -32.58 -4.85
CA TYR A 903 -18.28 -31.81 -4.35
C TYR A 903 -18.64 -32.24 -2.92
N GLN A 904 -18.78 -31.26 -2.03
CA GLN A 904 -19.15 -31.47 -0.62
C GLN A 904 -20.66 -31.19 -0.47
N PRO A 905 -21.54 -32.21 -0.38
CA PRO A 905 -22.97 -31.97 -0.14
C PRO A 905 -23.20 -31.48 1.31
N GLY A 906 -24.04 -30.45 1.48
CA GLY A 906 -24.49 -30.01 2.80
C GLY A 906 -25.62 -30.87 3.37
N GLU A 907 -25.98 -30.70 4.64
CA GLU A 907 -27.00 -31.54 5.31
C GLU A 907 -28.38 -31.49 4.64
N LYS A 908 -28.73 -30.36 4.00
CA LYS A 908 -29.95 -30.20 3.19
C LYS A 908 -29.93 -31.07 1.92
N ASP A 909 -28.75 -31.36 1.37
CA ASP A 909 -28.56 -32.01 0.06
C ASP A 909 -28.64 -33.55 0.14
N THR A 910 -29.78 -34.03 0.64
CA THR A 910 -30.04 -35.46 0.84
C THR A 910 -30.13 -36.25 -0.48
N GLU A 911 -30.47 -35.58 -1.59
CA GLU A 911 -30.59 -36.22 -2.90
C GLU A 911 -29.23 -36.64 -3.49
N TYR A 912 -28.16 -35.86 -3.29
CA TYR A 912 -26.85 -36.12 -3.87
C TYR A 912 -26.27 -37.49 -3.48
N ALA A 913 -26.55 -37.95 -2.26
CA ALA A 913 -26.17 -39.28 -1.81
C ALA A 913 -26.77 -40.39 -2.70
N SER A 914 -28.01 -40.22 -3.16
CA SER A 914 -28.77 -41.18 -3.97
C SER A 914 -28.42 -41.21 -5.46
N LEU A 915 -27.80 -40.14 -5.98
CA LEU A 915 -27.36 -40.07 -7.37
C LEU A 915 -26.33 -41.16 -7.69
N ALA A 916 -26.32 -41.66 -8.93
CA ALA A 916 -25.28 -42.56 -9.41
C ALA A 916 -23.95 -41.81 -9.60
N ASP A 917 -22.83 -42.51 -9.45
CA ASP A 917 -21.51 -41.94 -9.77
C ASP A 917 -21.35 -41.76 -11.29
N ARG A 918 -20.97 -40.55 -11.72
CA ARG A 918 -20.72 -40.23 -13.13
C ARG A 918 -19.36 -40.79 -13.55
N ILE A 919 -19.31 -41.50 -14.67
CA ILE A 919 -18.04 -41.85 -15.31
C ILE A 919 -17.51 -40.58 -15.98
N LEU A 920 -16.59 -39.88 -15.31
CA LEU A 920 -15.83 -38.82 -15.96
C LEU A 920 -15.11 -39.40 -17.19
N PRO A 921 -15.14 -38.72 -18.35
CA PRO A 921 -14.28 -39.08 -19.47
C PRO A 921 -12.82 -39.16 -19.02
N ILE A 922 -12.09 -40.19 -19.46
CA ILE A 922 -10.63 -40.18 -19.34
C ILE A 922 -10.15 -38.99 -20.16
N ALA A 923 -9.73 -37.92 -19.49
CA ALA A 923 -9.34 -36.70 -20.15
C ALA A 923 -8.19 -37.00 -21.13
N THR A 924 -8.51 -36.91 -22.43
CA THR A 924 -7.50 -36.67 -23.45
C THR A 924 -6.68 -35.48 -22.98
N ILE A 925 -5.36 -35.64 -22.92
CA ILE A 925 -4.45 -34.55 -22.55
C ILE A 925 -4.71 -33.43 -23.56
N GLN A 926 -5.33 -32.34 -23.09
CA GLN A 926 -5.33 -31.09 -23.83
C GLN A 926 -3.86 -30.79 -24.16
N PRO A 927 -3.50 -30.50 -25.43
CA PRO A 927 -2.13 -30.17 -25.76
C PRO A 927 -1.68 -29.03 -24.84
N LYS A 928 -0.40 -29.03 -24.45
CA LYS A 928 0.17 -27.86 -23.76
C LYS A 928 -0.22 -26.62 -24.56
N VAL A 929 -0.96 -25.70 -23.93
CA VAL A 929 -0.95 -24.31 -24.37
C VAL A 929 0.51 -23.89 -24.25
N ASP A 930 1.13 -23.58 -25.38
CA ASP A 930 2.54 -23.27 -25.42
C ASP A 930 2.74 -21.90 -24.76
N PRO A 931 3.59 -21.74 -23.72
CA PRO A 931 3.84 -20.44 -23.11
C PRO A 931 4.39 -19.41 -24.10
N GLU A 932 4.94 -19.86 -25.23
CA GLU A 932 5.42 -19.01 -26.34
C GLU A 932 4.35 -18.75 -27.42
N GLN A 933 3.08 -19.12 -27.20
CA GLN A 933 1.93 -18.77 -28.06
C GLN A 933 0.89 -17.85 -27.39
N ASP A 934 1.27 -17.16 -26.31
CA ASP A 934 0.63 -15.87 -26.00
C ASP A 934 1.30 -14.79 -26.88
N PRO A 935 0.61 -14.17 -27.84
CA PRO A 935 1.21 -13.20 -28.74
C PRO A 935 1.53 -11.92 -27.95
N SER A 936 2.82 -11.63 -27.78
CA SER A 936 3.29 -10.39 -27.14
C SER A 936 2.61 -9.15 -27.75
N PRO A 937 2.20 -8.11 -26.98
CA PRO A 937 1.18 -7.14 -27.39
C PRO A 937 1.52 -6.17 -28.55
N VAL A 938 2.57 -6.41 -29.32
CA VAL A 938 3.17 -5.45 -30.26
C VAL A 938 2.64 -5.61 -31.69
N ASP A 939 2.44 -6.84 -32.18
CA ASP A 939 2.26 -7.12 -33.63
C ASP A 939 0.84 -6.90 -34.20
N GLN A 940 -0.09 -6.32 -33.42
CA GLN A 940 -1.42 -5.90 -33.94
C GLN A 940 -1.80 -4.45 -33.64
N ALA A 941 -0.90 -3.64 -33.07
CA ALA A 941 -1.17 -2.23 -32.75
C ALA A 941 -0.98 -1.25 -33.94
N GLU A 942 -0.34 -1.66 -35.04
CA GLU A 942 -0.01 -0.76 -36.16
C GLU A 942 -1.10 -0.63 -37.25
N LYS A 943 -2.25 -0.03 -36.91
CA LYS A 943 -3.11 0.64 -37.92
C LYS A 943 -3.74 1.93 -37.37
N PRO A 944 -3.29 3.14 -37.80
CA PRO A 944 -3.92 4.39 -37.40
C PRO A 944 -5.29 4.53 -38.07
N PHE A 945 -6.36 4.60 -37.27
CA PHE A 945 -7.72 4.80 -37.79
C PHE A 945 -8.02 6.31 -37.95
N VAL A 946 -8.40 6.72 -39.15
CA VAL A 946 -8.74 8.12 -39.44
C VAL A 946 -10.26 8.32 -39.29
N PRO A 947 -10.74 9.28 -38.48
CA PRO A 947 -12.16 9.50 -38.30
C PRO A 947 -12.78 10.21 -39.52
N SER A 948 -13.98 9.77 -39.94
CA SER A 948 -14.70 10.36 -41.07
C SER A 948 -16.19 10.63 -40.77
N ASN A 949 -16.45 11.84 -40.29
CA ASN A 949 -17.68 12.65 -40.43
C ASN A 949 -19.06 12.04 -40.11
N LEU A 950 -19.63 12.56 -39.01
CA LEU A 950 -21.00 13.07 -38.85
C LEU A 950 -21.94 13.04 -40.08
N MET A 951 -23.16 12.51 -39.88
CA MET A 951 -24.40 13.17 -40.30
C MET A 951 -25.52 12.98 -39.27
N THR A 952 -26.46 13.94 -39.26
CA THR A 952 -27.46 14.20 -38.20
C THR A 952 -28.90 13.87 -38.66
N PRO A 953 -29.95 13.97 -37.80
CA PRO A 953 -30.93 12.88 -37.68
C PRO A 953 -32.30 13.13 -38.33
N THR A 954 -33.12 12.08 -38.35
CA THR A 954 -34.59 12.16 -38.47
C THR A 954 -35.29 11.39 -37.35
N ASN A 955 -35.88 12.12 -36.41
CA ASN A 955 -36.92 11.63 -35.47
C ASN A 955 -38.30 11.90 -36.11
N PRO A 956 -39.42 11.25 -35.74
CA PRO A 956 -40.09 11.61 -34.48
C PRO A 956 -40.89 10.51 -33.75
N ALA A 957 -41.46 10.90 -32.60
CA ALA A 957 -42.74 10.44 -32.00
C ALA A 957 -42.72 9.49 -30.79
N THR A 958 -42.17 10.00 -29.68
CA THR A 958 -42.80 10.02 -28.33
C THR A 958 -43.72 8.88 -27.86
N SER A 959 -43.33 8.27 -26.74
CA SER A 959 -44.22 8.10 -25.58
C SER A 959 -43.44 8.38 -24.30
N GLU A 960 -43.63 9.55 -23.69
CA GLU A 960 -42.97 9.92 -22.43
C GLU A 960 -43.65 9.25 -21.23
N ILE A 961 -42.85 8.63 -20.36
CA ILE A 961 -43.17 8.48 -18.94
C ILE A 961 -41.93 8.94 -18.17
N LEU A 962 -42.04 10.06 -17.45
CA LEU A 962 -40.97 10.50 -16.57
C LEU A 962 -40.90 9.58 -15.35
N GLN A 963 -39.91 8.70 -15.31
CA GLN A 963 -39.26 8.35 -14.05
C GLN A 963 -38.10 9.32 -13.82
N LYS A 964 -38.11 9.99 -12.66
CA LYS A 964 -36.92 10.68 -12.17
C LYS A 964 -35.86 9.61 -11.83
N PRO A 965 -34.56 9.90 -11.99
CA PRO A 965 -33.56 9.20 -11.20
C PRO A 965 -33.92 9.36 -9.72
N SER A 966 -34.06 8.25 -8.99
CA SER A 966 -34.09 8.33 -7.52
C SER A 966 -32.67 8.65 -7.06
N HIS A 967 -32.52 9.74 -6.30
CA HIS A 967 -31.24 10.15 -5.72
C HIS A 967 -30.54 8.98 -5.01
N GLY A 968 -29.20 8.99 -5.05
CA GLY A 968 -28.38 8.00 -4.38
C GLY A 968 -28.80 7.85 -2.90
N ARG A 969 -29.02 6.61 -2.49
CA ARG A 969 -29.19 6.22 -1.10
C ARG A 969 -28.03 5.32 -0.72
N ASP A 970 -27.57 5.44 0.52
CA ASP A 970 -26.57 4.53 1.08
C ASP A 970 -27.13 3.08 1.05
N PRO A 971 -26.41 2.09 0.47
CA PRO A 971 -26.79 0.69 0.55
C PRO A 971 -27.07 0.20 1.97
N MET A 972 -26.48 0.81 2.99
CA MET A 972 -26.63 0.44 4.40
C MET A 972 -27.94 0.93 5.02
N ASP A 973 -28.45 2.11 4.63
CA ASP A 973 -29.82 2.52 5.01
C ASP A 973 -30.86 1.60 4.37
N PHE A 974 -30.66 1.22 3.10
CA PHE A 974 -31.55 0.27 2.42
C PHE A 974 -31.50 -1.14 3.06
N ARG A 975 -30.31 -1.66 3.38
CA ARG A 975 -30.13 -2.92 4.13
C ARG A 975 -30.84 -2.88 5.49
N LYS A 976 -30.92 -1.71 6.13
CA LYS A 976 -31.58 -1.51 7.42
C LYS A 976 -33.11 -1.47 7.30
N GLU A 977 -33.65 -0.72 6.34
CA GLU A 977 -35.09 -0.71 6.03
C GLU A 977 -35.60 -2.14 5.71
N GLN A 978 -34.89 -2.89 4.86
CA GLN A 978 -35.26 -4.28 4.54
C GLN A 978 -35.15 -5.24 5.74
N LYS A 979 -34.23 -5.00 6.68
CA LYS A 979 -34.12 -5.78 7.94
C LYS A 979 -35.39 -5.59 8.80
N GLU A 980 -35.96 -4.39 8.82
CA GLU A 980 -37.20 -4.08 9.54
C GLU A 980 -38.44 -4.61 8.81
N GLU A 981 -38.50 -4.55 7.48
CA GLU A 981 -39.59 -5.16 6.70
C GLU A 981 -39.59 -6.70 6.80
N ALA A 982 -38.43 -7.35 6.67
CA ALA A 982 -38.31 -8.80 6.81
C ALA A 982 -38.67 -9.29 8.23
N ALA A 983 -38.31 -8.52 9.26
CA ALA A 983 -38.74 -8.80 10.64
C ALA A 983 -40.27 -8.66 10.81
N GLN A 984 -40.90 -7.71 10.14
CA GLN A 984 -42.36 -7.55 10.13
C GLN A 984 -43.06 -8.68 9.35
N GLU A 985 -42.53 -9.11 8.20
CA GLU A 985 -42.99 -10.30 7.46
C GLU A 985 -42.92 -11.57 8.33
N LEU A 986 -41.78 -11.82 9.00
CA LEU A 986 -41.59 -12.96 9.88
C LEU A 986 -42.56 -12.93 11.07
N ALA A 987 -42.78 -11.76 11.68
CA ALA A 987 -43.78 -11.59 12.74
C ALA A 987 -45.21 -11.87 12.22
N GLN A 988 -45.56 -11.42 11.01
CA GLN A 988 -46.86 -11.66 10.40
C GLN A 988 -47.08 -13.13 9.97
N ARG A 989 -46.02 -13.89 9.65
CA ARG A 989 -46.09 -15.34 9.44
C ARG A 989 -46.27 -16.07 10.78
N ALA A 990 -45.49 -15.73 11.80
CA ALA A 990 -45.55 -16.34 13.13
C ALA A 990 -46.89 -16.14 13.87
N ASP A 991 -47.71 -15.15 13.48
CA ASP A 991 -49.07 -14.96 14.01
C ASP A 991 -50.15 -15.69 13.18
N LYS A 992 -49.87 -16.09 11.94
CA LYS A 992 -50.74 -16.96 11.13
C LYS A 992 -50.65 -18.42 11.56
N ASP A 993 -49.45 -18.90 11.89
CA ASP A 993 -49.21 -20.31 12.26
C ASP A 993 -49.78 -20.71 13.64
N LYS A 994 -50.45 -19.79 14.35
CA LYS A 994 -51.13 -20.07 15.64
C LYS A 994 -52.52 -20.70 15.50
N ILE A 995 -53.02 -20.97 14.29
CA ILE A 995 -54.37 -21.48 14.05
C ILE A 995 -54.38 -22.78 13.22
N GLU A 996 -53.66 -23.83 13.65
CA GLU A 996 -54.10 -25.21 13.39
C GLU A 996 -53.45 -26.29 14.29
N ALA A 997 -54.02 -27.51 14.22
CA ALA A 997 -53.49 -28.80 14.69
C ALA A 997 -53.02 -28.97 16.16
N THR A 998 -53.91 -29.49 17.00
CA THR A 998 -53.59 -30.07 18.31
C THR A 998 -52.91 -31.45 18.21
N SER A 999 -51.82 -31.71 18.96
CA SER A 999 -51.59 -32.96 19.73
C SER A 999 -50.22 -33.01 20.45
N GLN A 1000 -50.15 -33.75 21.57
CA GLN A 1000 -48.92 -34.15 22.28
C GLN A 1000 -48.87 -35.68 22.36
N PRO A 1001 -47.69 -36.32 22.25
CA PRO A 1001 -46.85 -36.65 23.43
C PRO A 1001 -45.32 -36.64 23.14
N SER A 1002 -44.37 -36.79 24.07
CA SER A 1002 -44.28 -36.57 25.54
C SER A 1002 -42.80 -36.76 25.98
N LEU A 1003 -42.31 -36.08 27.01
CA LEU A 1003 -40.94 -36.29 27.56
C LEU A 1003 -40.92 -36.56 29.09
N PRO A 1004 -40.08 -37.49 29.60
CA PRO A 1004 -40.02 -37.81 31.03
C PRO A 1004 -38.97 -37.00 31.82
N LYS A 1005 -39.48 -36.15 32.73
CA LYS A 1005 -38.97 -35.75 34.07
C LYS A 1005 -37.51 -36.11 34.45
N THR A 1006 -36.74 -35.12 34.94
CA THR A 1006 -36.46 -34.84 36.38
C THR A 1006 -35.50 -33.64 36.52
N GLY A 1007 -35.53 -32.77 37.54
CA GLY A 1007 -36.50 -32.57 38.64
C GLY A 1007 -35.95 -31.63 39.75
N GLN A 1008 -36.85 -31.12 40.62
CA GLN A 1008 -36.57 -30.39 41.90
C GLN A 1008 -35.92 -28.97 41.83
N VAL A 1009 -36.30 -27.94 42.61
CA VAL A 1009 -37.48 -27.65 43.48
C VAL A 1009 -37.90 -26.17 43.30
N THR A 1010 -39.15 -25.82 43.59
CA THR A 1010 -39.76 -24.48 43.40
C THR A 1010 -40.02 -23.69 44.70
N SER A 1011 -40.33 -22.38 44.54
CA SER A 1011 -41.35 -21.61 45.31
C SER A 1011 -40.91 -20.87 46.60
N PRO A 1012 -41.56 -19.74 47.00
CA PRO A 1012 -42.11 -18.61 46.21
C PRO A 1012 -41.77 -17.22 46.82
N TRP A 1013 -42.19 -16.11 46.17
CA TRP A 1013 -43.08 -15.07 46.75
C TRP A 1013 -43.52 -14.07 45.64
N THR A 1014 -44.81 -13.72 45.62
CA THR A 1014 -45.55 -12.65 44.87
C THR A 1014 -44.80 -11.78 43.85
N LEU A 1015 -45.27 -11.53 42.61
CA LEU A 1015 -46.64 -11.53 42.05
C LEU A 1015 -47.60 -10.46 42.65
N PHE A 1016 -47.25 -9.19 42.48
CA PHE A 1016 -48.12 -7.99 42.44
C PHE A 1016 -47.30 -6.83 41.81
N GLY A 1017 -47.77 -6.04 40.85
CA GLY A 1017 -48.97 -6.17 40.02
C GLY A 1017 -48.91 -5.20 38.82
N PHE A 1018 -49.32 -5.65 37.63
CA PHE A 1018 -49.34 -4.86 36.39
C PHE A 1018 -50.77 -4.35 36.13
N LEU A 1019 -51.02 -3.03 36.22
CA LEU A 1019 -51.81 -2.24 35.24
C LEU A 1019 -51.98 -0.77 35.67
N GLY A 1020 -52.03 0.12 34.67
CA GLY A 1020 -52.49 1.51 34.79
C GLY A 1020 -51.37 2.56 34.58
N LEU A 1021 -51.54 3.58 33.74
CA LEU A 1021 -52.61 3.82 32.74
C LEU A 1021 -52.07 4.74 31.63
N MET A 1022 -52.74 4.76 30.47
CA MET A 1022 -52.36 5.51 29.27
C MET A 1022 -52.74 7.01 29.31
N LEU A 1023 -52.16 7.76 28.36
CA LEU A 1023 -52.60 9.03 27.75
C LEU A 1023 -52.10 10.38 28.31
N THR A 1024 -51.94 11.31 27.36
CA THR A 1024 -51.49 12.72 27.44
C THR A 1024 -49.99 12.91 27.75
N SER A 1025 -49.29 13.89 27.16
CA SER A 1025 -49.71 14.99 26.28
C SER A 1025 -48.76 15.24 25.09
N LEU A 1026 -49.25 15.95 24.07
CA LEU A 1026 -48.46 16.54 22.99
C LEU A 1026 -48.92 18.00 22.79
N LEU A 1027 -47.97 18.90 22.52
CA LEU A 1027 -48.13 20.29 22.08
C LEU A 1027 -48.88 21.29 23.01
N SER A 1028 -48.11 22.24 23.56
CA SER A 1028 -48.50 23.65 23.64
C SER A 1028 -47.25 24.53 23.70
N LEU A 1029 -47.30 25.74 23.13
CA LEU A 1029 -46.13 26.60 22.90
C LEU A 1029 -45.96 27.68 23.99
N GLY A 1030 -44.69 27.97 24.32
CA GLY A 1030 -44.16 29.32 24.07
C GLY A 1030 -43.73 30.19 25.25
N LYS A 1031 -42.67 30.99 24.98
CA LYS A 1031 -42.08 32.10 25.76
C LYS A 1031 -41.28 31.70 27.02
N ALA A 1032 -40.27 32.46 27.47
CA ALA A 1032 -39.38 33.42 26.77
C ALA A 1032 -38.22 33.85 27.70
N HIS A 1033 -37.08 34.25 27.11
CA HIS A 1033 -36.08 35.20 27.62
C HIS A 1033 -35.26 34.93 28.90
N LYS A 1034 -33.93 35.04 28.69
CA LYS A 1034 -32.93 35.80 29.47
C LYS A 1034 -32.39 35.27 30.81
N ASP A 1035 -31.06 35.37 30.87
CA ASP A 1035 -30.16 35.54 32.03
C ASP A 1035 -30.12 34.35 33.02
N GLU A 1036 -28.98 33.92 33.57
CA GLU A 1036 -27.60 34.45 33.52
C GLU A 1036 -26.61 33.52 32.79
#